data_AF-J3KKY6-F1
#
_entry.id   AF-J3KKY6-F1
#
_cell.length_a   1.000
_cell.length_b   1.000
_cell.length_c   1.000
_cell.angle_alpha   90.00
_cell.angle_beta   90.00
_cell.angle_gamma   90.00
#
_symmetry.space_group_name_H-M   'P 1'
#
loop_
_entity.id
_entity.type
_entity.pdbx_description
1 polymer ?
#
loop_
_entity_poly.entity_id
_entity_poly.type
_entity_poly.pdbx_seq_one_letter_code
_entity_poly.pdbx_strand_id
1 'polypeptide(L)'
;MFIKGDTEAHHGLEHQGVYIYKPARSSKANEPQQPKRRKLAHLSETTPRDDELPFVPLLDGKESSSLVKRRHDAFTDFWSVQSQRIQEILSELDSKAVKDLADFIKQAGPESYENRIPCGMITLGSNISSISGLLDRLRKRVQADGIAQVAVIEAGDAGSVKNVLKTLIRNILSDNSAEETDINSASCHLGPKHLPYDLELLHGYVQRNTGQKIVVAFKDSEAFDHGVLSDLISLLWSWQDRIPLVFLFGVATSVDLFESRLPRSSVSLLQGRCFDIRDSVDSIQRIFFDLETCPDGTLWLGHRVSNLLVEQSEDHFQSPERFSSSLKYTYMAHFFANPLAVLLSNGICDKDFQPELCEAIRNIPSFRRHAQTLLDKKETKTVKKLLDNDVFLAQEALNNVIIGQETMNRMFKCVGSLKRVLDVTRTAKTPSLSDLVIRAVGGELNSSKIIIEALSAIKKVTSNILVSLLITLGETLPLAGDLYDELQTLLSNKKGPGVLRTKYDDSRITHKTTLVAQRLKLTKGRAKLSDEEAEYTRIVDRFHSGFRTYLIENLIQPTSLFMHEAFLYDFKGPIGDTFVPRPRFTVERALSNPSDYLGFDSGTFFESLSASQPATALLYQLYLESGAVVNIYDLWKAFYTIISGEDGENFDERMALSIFYRAVSELKMMGMVKSSRRKTDHLAKLSWIGL
;
A
#
# COMPACT_ATOMS: atom_id res chain seq x y z
N MET A 1 12.54 -33.69 52.63
CA MET A 1 11.74 -34.64 51.82
C MET A 1 12.14 -34.39 50.37
N PHE A 2 13.10 -35.18 49.87
CA PHE A 2 13.68 -34.99 48.53
C PHE A 2 12.70 -35.55 47.50
N ILE A 3 12.15 -34.67 46.66
CA ILE A 3 11.42 -35.07 45.45
C ILE A 3 12.49 -35.38 44.41
N LYS A 4 12.76 -36.68 44.21
CA LYS A 4 13.44 -37.16 43.01
C LYS A 4 12.50 -36.89 41.82
N GLY A 5 12.82 -35.85 41.04
CA GLY A 5 12.29 -35.72 39.69
C GLY A 5 13.10 -36.63 38.78
N ASP A 6 12.43 -37.54 38.09
CA ASP A 6 13.01 -38.34 37.00
C ASP A 6 13.36 -37.40 35.84
N THR A 7 14.62 -36.95 35.76
CA THR A 7 15.16 -36.07 34.71
C THR A 7 16.02 -36.86 33.70
N GLU A 8 15.53 -37.97 33.15
CA GLU A 8 16.35 -38.81 32.24
C GLU A 8 15.75 -39.08 30.84
N ALA A 9 14.78 -38.29 30.35
CA ALA A 9 14.18 -38.57 29.02
C ALA A 9 14.10 -37.41 28.00
N HIS A 10 14.59 -36.20 28.29
CA HIS A 10 14.47 -35.06 27.34
C HIS A 10 15.80 -34.46 26.83
N HIS A 11 16.96 -34.95 27.27
CA HIS A 11 18.27 -34.37 26.91
C HIS A 11 18.81 -34.64 25.49
N GLY A 12 17.98 -35.12 24.55
CA GLY A 12 18.43 -35.44 23.18
C GLY A 12 17.98 -34.46 22.10
N LEU A 13 17.04 -33.56 22.42
CA LEU A 13 16.38 -32.73 21.41
C LEU A 13 16.99 -31.33 21.27
N GLU A 14 17.57 -30.77 22.34
CA GLU A 14 18.03 -29.36 22.42
C GLU A 14 19.03 -28.91 21.34
N HIS A 15 19.76 -29.85 20.72
CA HIS A 15 20.72 -29.55 19.65
C HIS A 15 20.11 -29.49 18.24
N GLN A 16 18.83 -29.81 18.07
CA GLN A 16 18.18 -29.80 16.76
C GLN A 16 17.77 -28.37 16.38
N GLY A 17 18.13 -27.95 15.16
CA GLY A 17 17.78 -26.62 14.64
C GLY A 17 16.32 -26.48 14.17
N VAL A 18 15.59 -27.58 14.01
CA VAL A 18 14.20 -27.59 13.51
C VAL A 18 13.37 -28.62 14.26
N TYR A 19 12.22 -28.19 14.78
CA TYR A 19 11.23 -29.06 15.41
C TYR A 19 9.90 -28.97 14.64
N ILE A 20 9.35 -30.11 14.23
CA ILE A 20 8.07 -30.15 13.49
C ILE A 20 6.97 -30.63 14.44
N TYR A 21 6.19 -29.69 14.95
CA TYR A 21 5.00 -29.98 15.74
C TYR A 21 3.82 -30.23 14.80
N LYS A 22 3.44 -31.51 14.64
CA LYS A 22 2.18 -31.84 13.99
C LYS A 22 1.08 -31.76 15.05
N PRO A 23 0.01 -30.97 14.85
CA PRO A 23 -1.13 -31.00 15.76
C PRO A 23 -1.61 -32.45 15.86
N ALA A 24 -2.02 -32.88 17.06
CA ALA A 24 -2.54 -34.23 17.26
C ALA A 24 -3.70 -34.44 16.28
N ARG A 25 -3.45 -35.17 15.18
CA ARG A 25 -4.50 -35.50 14.21
C ARG A 25 -5.61 -36.16 15.00
N SER A 26 -6.82 -35.61 14.94
CA SER A 26 -8.02 -36.34 15.31
C SER A 26 -8.11 -37.56 14.39
N SER A 27 -7.55 -38.68 14.83
CA SER A 27 -7.59 -39.94 14.08
C SER A 27 -9.02 -40.50 14.13
N LYS A 28 -9.89 -39.93 13.30
CA LYS A 28 -11.13 -40.55 12.79
C LYS A 28 -11.10 -40.47 11.26
N ALA A 29 -10.06 -41.00 10.65
CA ALA A 29 -10.05 -41.35 9.23
C ALA A 29 -9.19 -42.61 9.05
N ASN A 30 -9.89 -43.74 8.94
CA ASN A 30 -9.49 -45.07 8.46
C ASN A 30 -7.99 -45.34 8.22
N GLU A 31 -7.30 -45.90 9.22
CA GLU A 31 -6.20 -46.85 9.03
C GLU A 31 -6.33 -48.02 10.04
N PRO A 32 -5.97 -49.26 9.64
CA PRO A 32 -6.29 -50.47 10.40
C PRO A 32 -5.45 -50.62 11.69
N GLN A 33 -6.14 -51.06 12.74
CA GLN A 33 -5.68 -51.20 14.13
C GLN A 33 -4.35 -51.96 14.30
N GLN A 34 -3.44 -51.39 15.09
CA GLN A 34 -2.48 -52.14 15.90
C GLN A 34 -2.78 -51.98 17.41
N PRO A 35 -2.51 -53.00 18.25
CA PRO A 35 -3.18 -53.13 19.54
C PRO A 35 -2.45 -52.47 20.73
N LYS A 36 -3.27 -51.75 21.51
CA LYS A 36 -3.28 -51.63 22.98
C LYS A 36 -1.99 -51.18 23.69
N ARG A 37 -1.92 -49.87 24.00
CA ARG A 37 -1.31 -49.37 25.25
C ARG A 37 -2.33 -48.56 26.08
N ARG A 38 -2.14 -48.69 27.39
CA ARG A 38 -3.08 -48.57 28.52
C ARG A 38 -3.78 -47.20 28.65
N LYS A 39 -5.09 -47.20 28.92
CA LYS A 39 -5.91 -46.03 29.25
C LYS A 39 -5.51 -45.44 30.60
N LEU A 40 -5.24 -44.14 30.64
CA LEU A 40 -5.19 -43.31 31.85
C LEU A 40 -6.30 -42.26 31.80
N ALA A 41 -6.80 -41.91 32.98
CA ALA A 41 -8.14 -41.45 33.28
C ALA A 41 -8.56 -40.12 32.62
N HIS A 42 -9.87 -40.06 32.34
CA HIS A 42 -10.63 -38.88 31.92
C HIS A 42 -10.34 -37.65 32.80
N LEU A 43 -9.74 -36.63 32.20
CA LEU A 43 -10.01 -35.23 32.57
C LEU A 43 -11.15 -34.76 31.65
N SER A 44 -12.18 -34.19 32.26
CA SER A 44 -13.37 -33.67 31.61
C SER A 44 -13.02 -32.80 30.40
N GLU A 45 -13.31 -33.34 29.21
CA GLU A 45 -13.27 -32.65 27.94
C GLU A 45 -14.21 -31.45 28.01
N THR A 46 -13.64 -30.25 28.09
CA THR A 46 -14.33 -29.06 27.60
C THR A 46 -14.70 -29.31 26.15
N THR A 47 -15.99 -29.16 25.86
CA THR A 47 -16.61 -29.20 24.54
C THR A 47 -15.72 -28.57 23.46
N PRO A 48 -15.76 -29.09 22.21
CA PRO A 48 -14.98 -28.53 21.10
C PRO A 48 -15.32 -27.03 20.99
N ARG A 49 -14.32 -26.16 21.12
CA ARG A 49 -14.49 -24.73 20.91
C ARG A 49 -14.94 -24.53 19.47
N ASP A 50 -16.17 -24.04 19.31
CA ASP A 50 -16.71 -23.54 18.04
C ASP A 50 -15.67 -22.60 17.39
N ASP A 51 -15.46 -22.74 16.08
CA ASP A 51 -14.73 -21.87 15.15
C ASP A 51 -13.97 -20.71 15.83
N GLU A 52 -12.66 -20.85 16.05
CA GLU A 52 -11.81 -19.76 16.54
C GLU A 52 -11.84 -18.59 15.54
N LEU A 53 -12.74 -17.64 15.78
CA LEU A 53 -12.80 -16.40 15.02
C LEU A 53 -11.47 -15.67 15.21
N PRO A 54 -10.88 -15.12 14.13
CA PRO A 54 -9.59 -14.44 14.23
C PRO A 54 -9.64 -13.13 15.04
N PHE A 55 -10.84 -12.59 15.31
CA PHE A 55 -11.03 -11.34 16.05
C PHE A 55 -11.20 -11.59 17.54
N VAL A 56 -10.51 -10.77 18.34
CA VAL A 56 -10.57 -10.79 19.81
C VAL A 56 -11.81 -10.00 20.27
N PRO A 57 -12.53 -10.46 21.32
CA PRO A 57 -13.62 -9.68 21.91
C PRO A 57 -13.11 -8.39 22.56
N LEU A 58 -13.74 -7.27 22.22
CA LEU A 58 -13.46 -5.93 22.72
C LEU A 58 -14.22 -5.64 24.03
N LEU A 59 -14.11 -4.41 24.54
CA LEU A 59 -14.79 -3.94 25.76
C LEU A 59 -14.41 -4.77 27.01
N ASP A 60 -13.10 -5.00 27.20
CA ASP A 60 -12.54 -5.84 28.26
C ASP A 60 -13.10 -7.29 28.26
N GLY A 61 -13.39 -7.81 27.07
CA GLY A 61 -13.93 -9.16 26.88
C GLY A 61 -15.45 -9.27 27.07
N LYS A 62 -16.17 -8.14 27.19
CA LYS A 62 -17.63 -8.10 27.33
C LYS A 62 -18.39 -8.12 25.99
N GLU A 63 -17.70 -7.93 24.87
CA GLU A 63 -18.29 -8.05 23.53
C GLU A 63 -18.85 -9.47 23.31
N SER A 64 -20.13 -9.55 22.93
CA SER A 64 -20.75 -10.85 22.63
C SER A 64 -20.13 -11.52 21.40
N SER A 65 -20.09 -12.84 21.39
CA SER A 65 -19.54 -13.61 20.25
C SER A 65 -20.29 -13.36 18.94
N SER A 66 -21.58 -12.98 18.99
CA SER A 66 -22.34 -12.58 17.81
C SER A 66 -21.88 -11.25 17.22
N LEU A 67 -21.54 -10.26 18.04
CA LEU A 67 -21.00 -8.98 17.56
C LEU A 67 -19.59 -9.14 16.99
N VAL A 68 -18.76 -9.97 17.60
CA VAL A 68 -17.43 -10.32 17.07
C VAL A 68 -17.56 -10.95 15.67
N LYS A 69 -18.49 -11.90 15.49
CA LYS A 69 -18.78 -12.51 14.17
C LYS A 69 -19.21 -11.44 13.17
N ARG A 70 -20.19 -10.60 13.51
CA ARG A 70 -20.68 -9.55 12.62
C ARG A 70 -19.60 -8.55 12.20
N ARG A 71 -18.70 -8.19 13.11
CA ARG A 71 -17.56 -7.30 12.84
C ARG A 71 -16.59 -7.94 11.85
N HIS A 72 -16.31 -9.22 12.02
CA HIS A 72 -15.48 -9.98 11.09
C HIS A 72 -16.15 -10.11 9.71
N ASP A 73 -17.43 -10.46 9.68
CA ASP A 73 -18.20 -10.64 8.43
C ASP A 73 -18.29 -9.30 7.67
N ALA A 74 -18.52 -8.19 8.37
CA ALA A 74 -18.52 -6.85 7.78
C ALA A 74 -17.16 -6.50 7.15
N PHE A 75 -16.05 -6.89 7.79
CA PHE A 75 -14.72 -6.71 7.21
C PHE A 75 -14.52 -7.57 5.96
N THR A 76 -14.90 -8.85 6.00
CA THR A 76 -14.72 -9.75 4.84
C THR A 76 -15.55 -9.30 3.64
N ASP A 77 -16.79 -8.87 3.89
CA ASP A 77 -17.68 -8.36 2.85
C ASP A 77 -17.12 -7.07 2.26
N PHE A 78 -16.76 -6.11 3.12
CA PHE A 78 -16.15 -4.85 2.69
C PHE A 78 -14.87 -5.08 1.88
N TRP A 79 -13.94 -5.90 2.39
CA TRP A 79 -12.67 -6.16 1.71
C TRP A 79 -12.85 -6.90 0.38
N SER A 80 -13.83 -7.81 0.27
CA SER A 80 -14.10 -8.51 -0.99
C SER A 80 -14.46 -7.53 -2.12
N VAL A 81 -15.30 -6.53 -1.83
CA VAL A 81 -15.71 -5.48 -2.77
C VAL A 81 -14.52 -4.60 -3.14
N GLN A 82 -13.72 -4.15 -2.17
CA GLN A 82 -12.55 -3.31 -2.46
C GLN A 82 -11.48 -4.08 -3.23
N SER A 83 -11.22 -5.34 -2.88
CA SER A 83 -10.24 -6.18 -3.57
C SER A 83 -10.65 -6.44 -5.03
N GLN A 84 -11.93 -6.66 -5.30
CA GLN A 84 -12.42 -6.81 -6.66
C GLN A 84 -12.18 -5.54 -7.48
N ARG A 85 -12.53 -4.37 -6.93
CA ARG A 85 -12.30 -3.07 -7.58
C ARG A 85 -10.83 -2.81 -7.88
N ILE A 86 -9.93 -3.10 -6.93
CA ILE A 86 -8.48 -2.97 -7.14
C ILE A 86 -8.03 -3.86 -8.30
N GLN A 87 -8.51 -5.11 -8.36
CA GLN A 87 -8.18 -6.03 -9.45
C GLN A 87 -8.71 -5.55 -10.80
N GLU A 88 -9.93 -5.00 -10.84
CA GLU A 88 -10.54 -4.41 -12.03
C GLU A 88 -9.71 -3.23 -12.53
N ILE A 89 -9.33 -2.29 -11.66
CA ILE A 89 -8.49 -1.13 -11.99
C ILE A 89 -7.13 -1.59 -12.53
N LEU A 90 -6.46 -2.51 -11.84
CA LEU A 90 -5.19 -3.07 -12.32
C LEU A 90 -5.37 -3.75 -13.67
N SER A 91 -6.48 -4.46 -13.90
CA SER A 91 -6.76 -5.13 -15.19
C SER A 91 -7.00 -4.13 -16.31
N GLU A 92 -7.66 -3.01 -16.02
CA GLU A 92 -7.91 -1.94 -16.98
C GLU A 92 -6.59 -1.27 -17.40
N LEU A 93 -5.74 -0.96 -16.42
CA LEU A 93 -4.43 -0.32 -16.63
C LEU A 93 -3.51 -1.20 -17.48
N ASP A 94 -3.42 -2.49 -17.17
CA ASP A 94 -2.57 -3.42 -17.89
C ASP A 94 -3.15 -3.83 -19.25
N SER A 95 -4.47 -3.67 -19.46
CA SER A 95 -5.14 -4.15 -20.68
C SER A 95 -4.53 -3.59 -21.96
N LYS A 96 -4.07 -2.34 -21.94
CA LYS A 96 -3.42 -1.70 -23.07
C LYS A 96 -2.03 -2.32 -23.32
N ALA A 97 -1.21 -2.42 -22.28
CA ALA A 97 0.14 -2.99 -22.37
C ALA A 97 0.09 -4.47 -22.81
N VAL A 98 -0.84 -5.26 -22.27
CA VAL A 98 -1.02 -6.66 -22.65
C VAL A 98 -1.49 -6.79 -24.10
N LYS A 99 -2.35 -5.89 -24.60
CA LYS A 99 -2.73 -5.85 -26.03
C LYS A 99 -1.53 -5.53 -26.91
N ASP A 100 -0.80 -4.47 -26.59
CA ASP A 100 0.38 -4.04 -27.35
C ASP A 100 1.46 -5.16 -27.41
N LEU A 101 1.68 -5.86 -26.30
CA LEU A 101 2.59 -7.00 -26.23
C LEU A 101 2.06 -8.24 -26.98
N ALA A 102 0.76 -8.54 -26.89
CA ALA A 102 0.16 -9.64 -27.62
C ALA A 102 0.22 -9.41 -29.14
N ASP A 103 -0.01 -8.17 -29.59
CA ASP A 103 0.10 -7.79 -31.00
C ASP A 103 1.56 -7.87 -31.48
N PHE A 104 2.52 -7.49 -30.63
CA PHE A 104 3.93 -7.69 -30.91
C PHE A 104 4.29 -9.18 -31.07
N ILE A 105 3.84 -10.05 -30.16
CA ILE A 105 4.09 -11.50 -30.25
C ILE A 105 3.44 -12.08 -31.52
N LYS A 106 2.27 -11.58 -31.94
CA LYS A 106 1.63 -11.97 -33.22
C LYS A 106 2.50 -11.60 -34.43
N GLN A 107 3.00 -10.37 -34.45
CA GLN A 107 3.82 -9.84 -35.54
C GLN A 107 5.25 -10.40 -35.57
N ALA A 108 5.76 -10.89 -34.45
CA ALA A 108 7.12 -11.43 -34.33
C ALA A 108 7.31 -12.71 -35.17
N GLY A 109 7.81 -12.60 -36.40
CA GLY A 109 8.16 -13.72 -37.27
C GLY A 109 9.63 -13.69 -37.68
N PRO A 110 10.24 -14.84 -38.00
CA PRO A 110 11.65 -14.92 -38.40
C PRO A 110 11.98 -14.08 -39.65
N GLU A 111 11.04 -14.01 -40.62
CA GLU A 111 11.20 -13.21 -41.84
C GLU A 111 11.13 -11.69 -41.60
N SER A 112 10.41 -11.25 -40.57
CA SER A 112 10.23 -9.82 -40.28
C SER A 112 11.40 -9.19 -39.52
N TYR A 113 12.31 -10.01 -38.98
CA TYR A 113 13.38 -9.57 -38.07
C TYR A 113 14.79 -10.00 -38.54
N GLU A 114 14.97 -10.28 -39.83
CA GLU A 114 16.29 -10.57 -40.44
C GLU A 114 17.09 -11.66 -39.69
N ASN A 115 16.45 -12.76 -39.29
CA ASN A 115 17.04 -13.86 -38.51
C ASN A 115 17.66 -13.45 -37.14
N ARG A 116 17.23 -12.31 -36.58
CA ARG A 116 17.53 -11.90 -35.19
C ARG A 116 16.40 -12.29 -34.26
N ILE A 117 16.69 -12.46 -32.98
CA ILE A 117 15.66 -12.78 -31.98
C ILE A 117 14.82 -11.53 -31.71
N PRO A 118 13.49 -11.55 -31.95
CA PRO A 118 12.61 -10.46 -31.58
C PRO A 118 12.53 -10.34 -30.06
N CYS A 119 12.79 -9.13 -29.56
CA CYS A 119 12.87 -8.84 -28.14
C CYS A 119 11.89 -7.72 -27.75
N GLY A 120 11.04 -7.94 -26.75
CA GLY A 120 10.25 -6.90 -26.11
C GLY A 120 10.97 -6.45 -24.84
N MET A 121 11.42 -5.20 -24.79
CA MET A 121 12.00 -4.61 -23.59
C MET A 121 10.89 -3.89 -22.84
N ILE A 122 10.53 -4.44 -21.68
CA ILE A 122 9.49 -3.88 -20.84
C ILE A 122 10.18 -3.04 -19.79
N THR A 123 10.07 -1.73 -19.95
CA THR A 123 10.54 -0.73 -18.99
C THR A 123 9.45 -0.59 -17.93
N LEU A 124 9.70 -1.22 -16.79
CA LEU A 124 8.97 -0.92 -15.57
C LEU A 124 10.00 -0.27 -14.67
N GLY A 125 9.71 0.86 -14.05
CA GLY A 125 10.68 1.51 -13.17
C GLY A 125 11.07 0.64 -11.95
N SER A 126 11.11 1.24 -10.78
CA SER A 126 11.47 0.54 -9.53
C SER A 126 10.53 -0.61 -9.10
N ASN A 127 9.47 -0.90 -9.84
CA ASN A 127 8.40 -1.84 -9.49
C ASN A 127 8.47 -3.18 -10.24
N ILE A 128 9.55 -3.94 -10.01
CA ILE A 128 9.77 -5.28 -10.62
C ILE A 128 8.68 -6.29 -10.23
N SER A 129 8.02 -6.14 -9.07
CA SER A 129 7.00 -7.08 -8.61
C SER A 129 5.74 -7.09 -9.47
N SER A 130 5.33 -5.95 -10.05
CA SER A 130 4.11 -5.88 -10.89
C SER A 130 4.24 -6.59 -12.23
N ILE A 131 5.48 -6.85 -12.67
CA ILE A 131 5.78 -7.62 -13.88
C ILE A 131 5.16 -9.01 -13.81
N SER A 132 5.15 -9.62 -12.62
CA SER A 132 4.59 -10.97 -12.44
C SER A 132 3.12 -11.01 -12.83
N GLY A 133 2.32 -10.08 -12.29
CA GLY A 133 0.89 -10.00 -12.61
C GLY A 133 0.63 -9.73 -14.09
N LEU A 134 1.44 -8.87 -14.72
CA LEU A 134 1.32 -8.57 -16.15
C LEU A 134 1.69 -9.78 -17.03
N LEU A 135 2.80 -10.47 -16.72
CA LEU A 135 3.22 -11.66 -17.46
C LEU A 135 2.22 -12.81 -17.29
N ASP A 136 1.62 -12.98 -16.11
CA ASP A 136 0.58 -13.98 -15.88
C ASP A 136 -0.69 -13.69 -16.70
N ARG A 137 -1.09 -12.41 -16.79
CA ARG A 137 -2.22 -11.98 -17.63
C ARG A 137 -1.92 -12.16 -19.12
N LEU A 138 -0.70 -11.81 -19.54
CA LEU A 138 -0.22 -12.03 -20.90
C LEU A 138 -0.22 -13.53 -21.24
N ARG A 139 0.29 -14.38 -20.35
CA ARG A 139 0.29 -15.84 -20.51
C ARG A 139 -1.13 -16.37 -20.70
N LYS A 140 -2.08 -15.99 -19.83
CA LYS A 140 -3.51 -16.37 -19.98
C LYS A 140 -4.09 -15.91 -21.32
N ARG A 141 -3.81 -14.68 -21.75
CA ARG A 141 -4.33 -14.12 -23.00
C ARG A 141 -3.76 -14.84 -24.23
N VAL A 142 -2.47 -15.10 -24.24
CA VAL A 142 -1.75 -15.70 -25.36
C VAL A 142 -2.03 -17.20 -25.47
N GLN A 143 -2.24 -17.89 -24.34
CA GLN A 143 -2.74 -19.27 -24.30
C GLN A 143 -4.17 -19.37 -24.82
N ALA A 144 -5.06 -18.43 -24.46
CA ALA A 144 -6.43 -18.41 -24.98
C ALA A 144 -6.50 -18.20 -26.50
N ASP A 145 -5.59 -17.40 -27.05
CA ASP A 145 -5.49 -17.21 -28.50
C ASP A 145 -4.76 -18.38 -29.21
N GLY A 146 -4.06 -19.27 -28.47
CA GLY A 146 -3.32 -20.41 -29.00
C GLY A 146 -2.03 -20.07 -29.77
N ILE A 147 -1.52 -18.84 -29.61
CA ILE A 147 -0.46 -18.26 -30.47
C ILE A 147 0.94 -18.58 -29.95
N ALA A 148 1.12 -18.60 -28.63
CA ALA A 148 2.43 -18.83 -28.03
C ALA A 148 2.33 -19.41 -26.62
N GLN A 149 3.43 -20.00 -26.16
CA GLN A 149 3.62 -20.40 -24.77
C GLN A 149 4.64 -19.47 -24.12
N VAL A 150 4.34 -19.02 -22.90
CA VAL A 150 5.17 -18.06 -22.16
C VAL A 150 5.86 -18.76 -21.00
N ALA A 151 7.18 -18.84 -21.05
CA ALA A 151 8.02 -19.33 -19.96
C ALA A 151 8.62 -18.15 -19.19
N VAL A 152 8.25 -18.01 -17.92
CA VAL A 152 8.82 -17.00 -17.02
C VAL A 152 10.07 -17.57 -16.33
N ILE A 153 11.15 -16.80 -16.33
CA ILE A 153 12.43 -17.17 -15.72
C ILE A 153 12.84 -16.09 -14.71
N GLU A 154 13.18 -16.53 -13.50
CA GLU A 154 13.70 -15.68 -12.43
C GLU A 154 15.23 -15.82 -12.32
N ALA A 155 15.91 -14.73 -11.93
CA ALA A 155 17.37 -14.73 -11.79
C ALA A 155 17.88 -15.71 -10.73
N GLY A 156 17.08 -15.98 -9.68
CA GLY A 156 17.42 -16.95 -8.62
C GLY A 156 17.59 -18.39 -9.13
N ASP A 157 16.87 -18.76 -10.19
CA ASP A 157 16.97 -20.08 -10.82
C ASP A 157 18.11 -20.14 -11.86
N ALA A 158 18.71 -19.00 -12.19
CA ALA A 158 19.61 -18.83 -13.32
C ALA A 158 21.11 -18.88 -12.98
N GLY A 159 21.50 -19.71 -12.00
CA GLY A 159 22.91 -19.88 -11.62
C GLY A 159 23.79 -20.55 -12.69
N SER A 160 23.20 -21.18 -13.71
CA SER A 160 23.92 -21.80 -14.84
C SER A 160 22.96 -21.95 -16.02
N VAL A 161 23.47 -21.89 -17.26
CA VAL A 161 22.71 -22.13 -18.50
C VAL A 161 21.92 -23.45 -18.43
N LYS A 162 22.50 -24.50 -17.83
CA LYS A 162 21.83 -25.80 -17.65
C LYS A 162 20.56 -25.71 -16.79
N ASN A 163 20.60 -24.91 -15.72
CA ASN A 163 19.45 -24.74 -14.83
C ASN A 163 18.36 -23.93 -15.53
N VAL A 164 18.76 -22.89 -16.27
CA VAL A 164 17.83 -22.07 -17.07
C VAL A 164 17.12 -22.90 -18.12
N LEU A 165 17.84 -23.75 -18.86
CA LEU A 165 17.23 -24.64 -19.84
C LEU A 165 16.27 -25.64 -19.19
N LYS A 166 16.66 -26.21 -18.04
CA LYS A 166 15.79 -27.12 -17.28
C LYS A 166 14.51 -26.44 -16.79
N THR A 167 14.58 -25.21 -16.29
CA THR A 167 13.39 -24.47 -15.84
C THR A 167 12.52 -24.03 -17.01
N LEU A 168 13.11 -23.56 -18.10
CA LEU A 168 12.41 -23.20 -19.33
C LEU A 168 11.63 -24.40 -19.90
N ILE A 169 12.28 -25.56 -20.04
CA ILE A 169 11.65 -26.79 -20.54
C ILE A 169 10.56 -27.25 -19.58
N ARG A 170 10.84 -27.27 -18.27
CA ARG A 170 9.84 -27.67 -17.27
C ARG A 170 8.59 -26.78 -17.36
N ASN A 171 8.75 -25.47 -17.41
CA ASN A 171 7.62 -24.52 -17.42
C ASN A 171 6.77 -24.66 -18.69
N ILE A 172 7.38 -24.91 -19.86
CA ILE A 172 6.65 -25.10 -21.13
C ILE A 172 5.92 -26.45 -21.14
N LEU A 173 6.55 -27.51 -20.61
CA LEU A 173 5.96 -28.85 -20.60
C LEU A 173 4.87 -29.00 -19.52
N SER A 174 5.07 -28.44 -18.32
CA SER A 174 4.11 -28.52 -17.21
C SER A 174 2.80 -27.81 -17.52
N ASP A 175 2.84 -26.78 -18.37
CA ASP A 175 1.67 -25.99 -18.74
C ASP A 175 0.63 -26.76 -19.57
N ASN A 176 1.03 -27.87 -20.18
CA ASN A 176 0.12 -28.72 -20.95
C ASN A 176 -0.35 -29.95 -20.17
N SER A 177 0.25 -30.26 -19.00
CA SER A 177 -0.08 -31.44 -18.20
C SER A 177 -1.04 -31.12 -17.05
N ALA A 178 -2.32 -30.92 -17.38
CA ALA A 178 -3.40 -31.23 -16.43
C ALA A 178 -3.63 -32.76 -16.28
N GLU A 179 -2.87 -33.56 -17.04
CA GLU A 179 -2.74 -35.01 -16.84
C GLU A 179 -1.35 -35.32 -16.27
N GLU A 180 -1.24 -35.33 -14.94
CA GLU A 180 0.00 -35.65 -14.20
C GLU A 180 0.50 -37.11 -14.38
N THR A 181 -0.06 -37.89 -15.30
CA THR A 181 0.41 -39.26 -15.56
C THR A 181 1.46 -39.36 -16.67
N ASP A 182 1.67 -38.30 -17.45
CA ASP A 182 2.23 -38.46 -18.80
C ASP A 182 3.62 -37.84 -19.02
N ILE A 183 4.33 -37.44 -17.96
CA ILE A 183 5.77 -37.09 -18.08
C ILE A 183 6.59 -38.36 -18.41
N ASN A 184 6.09 -39.55 -18.06
CA ASN A 184 6.71 -40.83 -18.39
C ASN A 184 6.17 -41.47 -19.68
N SER A 185 4.94 -41.16 -20.13
CA SER A 185 4.33 -41.79 -21.31
C SER A 185 4.73 -41.11 -22.64
N ALA A 186 5.09 -39.82 -22.63
CA ALA A 186 5.60 -39.13 -23.81
C ALA A 186 7.01 -39.60 -24.24
N SER A 187 7.64 -40.49 -23.46
CA SER A 187 8.92 -41.12 -23.79
C SER A 187 8.82 -42.35 -24.71
N CYS A 188 7.60 -42.71 -25.17
CA CYS A 188 7.38 -44.00 -25.83
C CYS A 188 7.49 -44.04 -27.36
N HIS A 189 7.67 -42.94 -28.10
CA HIS A 189 7.84 -43.05 -29.56
C HIS A 189 8.98 -42.16 -30.12
N LEU A 190 10.07 -42.85 -30.48
CA LEU A 190 11.27 -42.44 -31.23
C LEU A 190 12.33 -41.58 -30.48
N GLY A 191 13.19 -42.22 -29.67
CA GLY A 191 14.50 -41.67 -29.34
C GLY A 191 15.11 -42.14 -28.01
N PRO A 192 16.44 -42.00 -27.81
CA PRO A 192 17.06 -42.15 -26.50
C PRO A 192 16.49 -41.12 -25.50
N LYS A 193 16.43 -41.46 -24.21
CA LYS A 193 15.92 -40.54 -23.17
C LYS A 193 16.71 -39.24 -23.17
N HIS A 194 16.10 -38.18 -23.70
CA HIS A 194 16.69 -36.84 -23.68
C HIS A 194 16.86 -36.34 -22.25
N LEU A 195 17.93 -35.59 -22.03
CA LEU A 195 18.18 -34.95 -20.75
C LEU A 195 17.15 -33.82 -20.55
N PRO A 196 16.76 -33.51 -19.30
CA PRO A 196 15.70 -32.53 -19.01
C PRO A 196 16.07 -31.08 -19.37
N TYR A 197 17.28 -30.85 -19.88
CA TYR A 197 17.82 -29.56 -20.31
C TYR A 197 18.14 -29.54 -21.81
N ASP A 198 17.75 -30.58 -22.55
CA ASP A 198 18.01 -30.70 -23.98
C ASP A 198 16.92 -29.97 -24.79
N LEU A 199 17.34 -29.08 -25.70
CA LEU A 199 16.44 -28.27 -26.53
C LEU A 199 15.70 -29.11 -27.58
N GLU A 200 16.16 -30.32 -27.88
CA GLU A 200 15.43 -31.25 -28.75
C GLU A 200 14.03 -31.56 -28.22
N LEU A 201 13.82 -31.53 -26.90
CA LEU A 201 12.49 -31.68 -26.29
C LEU A 201 11.54 -30.54 -26.67
N LEU A 202 12.05 -29.30 -26.72
CA LEU A 202 11.26 -28.14 -27.15
C LEU A 202 10.99 -28.20 -28.65
N HIS A 203 11.98 -28.63 -29.43
CA HIS A 203 11.78 -28.80 -30.86
C HIS A 203 10.69 -29.83 -31.15
N GLY A 204 10.72 -30.99 -30.47
CA GLY A 204 9.65 -31.99 -30.56
C GLY A 204 8.28 -31.47 -30.11
N TYR A 205 8.24 -30.57 -29.13
CA TYR A 205 7.00 -29.88 -28.72
C TYR A 205 6.47 -28.95 -29.82
N VAL A 206 7.32 -28.10 -30.41
CA VAL A 206 6.94 -27.17 -31.49
C VAL A 206 6.51 -27.93 -32.75
N GLN A 207 7.13 -29.08 -33.06
CA GLN A 207 6.71 -29.93 -34.16
C GLN A 207 5.29 -30.50 -33.97
N ARG A 208 4.90 -30.81 -32.73
CA ARG A 208 3.53 -31.27 -32.42
C ARG A 208 2.52 -30.13 -32.48
N ASN A 209 2.94 -28.94 -32.07
CA ASN A 209 2.11 -27.73 -32.01
C ASN A 209 2.54 -26.73 -33.09
N THR A 210 2.30 -27.08 -34.35
CA THR A 210 2.67 -26.23 -35.49
C THR A 210 1.99 -24.87 -35.40
N GLY A 211 2.79 -23.80 -35.34
CA GLY A 211 2.31 -22.42 -35.28
C GLY A 211 2.43 -21.74 -33.90
N GLN A 212 2.82 -22.47 -32.85
CA GLN A 212 3.06 -21.89 -31.53
C GLN A 212 4.48 -21.32 -31.40
N LYS A 213 4.56 -20.08 -30.91
CA LYS A 213 5.83 -19.43 -30.55
C LYS A 213 6.22 -19.74 -29.11
N ILE A 214 7.52 -19.75 -28.81
CA ILE A 214 8.02 -19.86 -27.45
C ILE A 214 8.49 -18.47 -27.01
N VAL A 215 7.78 -17.90 -26.04
CA VAL A 215 8.13 -16.61 -25.43
C VAL A 215 8.91 -16.89 -24.16
N VAL A 216 10.13 -16.40 -24.08
CA VAL A 216 10.97 -16.48 -22.88
C VAL A 216 10.96 -15.12 -22.20
N ALA A 217 10.31 -15.04 -21.03
CA ALA A 217 10.19 -13.82 -20.26
C ALA A 217 11.15 -13.81 -19.07
N PHE A 218 12.13 -12.92 -19.11
CA PHE A 218 13.06 -12.64 -18.02
C PHE A 218 12.45 -11.56 -17.13
N LYS A 219 12.10 -11.92 -15.89
CA LYS A 219 11.41 -11.01 -14.96
C LYS A 219 12.27 -9.82 -14.55
N ASP A 220 13.50 -10.10 -14.11
CA ASP A 220 14.49 -9.09 -13.73
C ASP A 220 15.77 -9.38 -14.49
N SER A 221 15.94 -8.76 -15.65
CA SER A 221 17.11 -8.99 -16.52
C SER A 221 18.42 -8.44 -15.95
N GLU A 222 18.37 -7.49 -15.01
CA GLU A 222 19.56 -6.87 -14.42
C GLU A 222 20.19 -7.72 -13.31
N ALA A 223 19.41 -8.59 -12.68
CA ALA A 223 19.89 -9.51 -11.66
C ALA A 223 20.56 -10.78 -12.22
N PHE A 224 20.47 -11.04 -13.54
CA PHE A 224 21.13 -12.18 -14.16
C PHE A 224 22.64 -11.98 -14.25
N ASP A 225 23.38 -13.08 -14.14
CA ASP A 225 24.79 -13.06 -14.51
C ASP A 225 24.93 -12.85 -16.03
N HIS A 226 25.70 -11.83 -16.41
CA HIS A 226 25.88 -11.40 -17.79
C HIS A 226 26.50 -12.49 -18.67
N GLY A 227 27.38 -13.32 -18.10
CA GLY A 227 27.99 -14.45 -18.80
C GLY A 227 26.94 -15.49 -19.17
N VAL A 228 26.15 -15.94 -18.19
CA VAL A 228 25.06 -16.90 -18.39
C VAL A 228 24.03 -16.38 -19.40
N LEU A 229 23.64 -15.11 -19.30
CA LEU A 229 22.67 -14.51 -20.22
C LEU A 229 23.20 -14.43 -21.66
N SER A 230 24.46 -14.03 -21.84
CA SER A 230 25.11 -13.97 -23.16
C SER A 230 25.23 -15.34 -23.81
N ASP A 231 25.64 -16.35 -23.05
CA ASP A 231 25.75 -17.73 -23.52
C ASP A 231 24.37 -18.30 -23.88
N LEU A 232 23.36 -18.01 -23.07
CA LEU A 232 21.97 -18.41 -23.32
C LEU A 232 21.42 -17.77 -24.60
N ILE A 233 21.63 -16.47 -24.83
CA ILE A 233 21.20 -15.76 -26.04
C ILE A 233 21.86 -16.41 -27.26
N SER A 234 23.17 -16.64 -27.22
CA SER A 234 23.93 -17.25 -28.32
C SER A 234 23.46 -18.68 -28.61
N LEU A 235 23.21 -19.45 -27.55
CA LEU A 235 22.71 -20.83 -27.65
C LEU A 235 21.30 -20.84 -28.25
N LEU A 236 20.37 -20.04 -27.73
CA LEU A 236 18.99 -19.99 -28.22
C LEU A 236 18.90 -19.42 -29.64
N TRP A 237 19.78 -18.49 -30.01
CA TRP A 237 19.89 -17.98 -31.38
C TRP A 237 20.22 -19.09 -32.39
N SER A 238 21.14 -20.00 -32.04
CA SER A 238 21.48 -21.14 -32.91
C SER A 238 20.31 -22.11 -33.20
N TRP A 239 19.23 -22.02 -32.42
CA TRP A 239 18.01 -22.82 -32.59
C TRP A 239 16.84 -22.02 -33.17
N GLN A 240 17.02 -20.76 -33.54
CA GLN A 240 15.96 -19.88 -34.05
C GLN A 240 15.30 -20.43 -35.32
N ASP A 241 16.05 -21.09 -36.20
CA ASP A 241 15.52 -21.71 -37.42
C ASP A 241 14.52 -22.85 -37.14
N ARG A 242 14.66 -23.50 -35.98
CA ARG A 242 13.90 -24.70 -35.59
C ARG A 242 12.80 -24.40 -34.59
N ILE A 243 12.98 -23.34 -33.80
CA ILE A 243 12.12 -22.95 -32.69
C ILE A 243 11.86 -21.44 -32.82
N PRO A 244 10.61 -21.01 -33.07
CA PRO A 244 10.27 -19.59 -33.12
C PRO A 244 10.30 -18.99 -31.72
N LEU A 245 11.42 -18.35 -31.38
CA LEU A 245 11.70 -17.76 -30.07
C LEU A 245 11.41 -16.26 -30.06
N VAL A 246 10.83 -15.78 -28.96
CA VAL A 246 10.64 -14.34 -28.67
C VAL A 246 11.11 -14.09 -27.25
N PHE A 247 11.91 -13.04 -27.02
CA PHE A 247 12.34 -12.68 -25.67
C PHE A 247 11.56 -11.50 -25.13
N LEU A 248 11.22 -11.55 -23.83
CA LEU A 248 10.71 -10.41 -23.10
C LEU A 248 11.68 -10.11 -21.95
N PHE A 249 12.25 -8.91 -21.92
CA PHE A 249 13.15 -8.47 -20.86
C PHE A 249 12.44 -7.47 -19.95
N GLY A 250 12.26 -7.80 -18.68
CA GLY A 250 11.93 -6.82 -17.64
C GLY A 250 13.18 -6.03 -17.27
N VAL A 251 13.17 -4.73 -17.57
CA VAL A 251 14.28 -3.80 -17.29
C VAL A 251 13.79 -2.81 -16.24
N ALA A 252 14.49 -2.74 -15.10
CA ALA A 252 14.11 -1.91 -13.96
C ALA A 252 14.61 -0.46 -14.05
N THR A 253 15.81 -0.27 -14.60
CA THR A 253 16.46 1.05 -14.68
C THR A 253 16.21 1.73 -16.03
N SER A 254 17.13 1.57 -16.98
CA SER A 254 17.01 2.06 -18.34
C SER A 254 17.54 1.02 -19.33
N VAL A 255 16.99 1.05 -20.53
CA VAL A 255 17.42 0.16 -21.62
C VAL A 255 18.89 0.38 -21.97
N ASP A 256 19.38 1.61 -21.91
CA ASP A 256 20.77 1.96 -22.20
C ASP A 256 21.75 1.28 -21.23
N LEU A 257 21.41 1.25 -19.93
CA LEU A 257 22.23 0.58 -18.92
C LEU A 257 22.25 -0.92 -19.15
N PHE A 258 21.12 -1.51 -19.50
CA PHE A 258 21.05 -2.93 -19.83
C PHE A 258 21.86 -3.27 -21.09
N GLU A 259 21.75 -2.46 -22.15
CA GLU A 259 22.55 -2.62 -23.38
C GLU A 259 24.04 -2.55 -23.08
N SER A 260 24.47 -1.59 -22.25
CA SER A 260 25.89 -1.41 -21.90
C SER A 260 26.51 -2.59 -21.16
N ARG A 261 25.68 -3.40 -20.47
CA ARG A 261 26.12 -4.56 -19.70
C ARG A 261 26.29 -5.81 -20.57
N LEU A 262 25.66 -5.86 -21.75
CA LEU A 262 25.75 -6.99 -22.66
C LEU A 262 26.92 -6.82 -23.65
N PRO A 263 27.64 -7.90 -23.98
CA PRO A 263 28.61 -7.87 -25.07
C PRO A 263 27.95 -7.49 -26.40
N ARG A 264 28.64 -6.68 -27.23
CA ARG A 264 28.15 -6.27 -28.55
C ARG A 264 27.80 -7.44 -29.48
N SER A 265 28.50 -8.57 -29.32
CA SER A 265 28.19 -9.81 -30.04
C SER A 265 26.76 -10.26 -29.76
N SER A 266 26.33 -10.23 -28.51
CA SER A 266 25.01 -10.69 -28.07
C SER A 266 23.93 -9.68 -28.42
N VAL A 267 24.22 -8.38 -28.28
CA VAL A 267 23.29 -7.30 -28.69
C VAL A 267 23.00 -7.36 -30.19
N SER A 268 23.99 -7.70 -31.03
CA SER A 268 23.78 -7.82 -32.48
C SER A 268 22.80 -8.93 -32.89
N LEU A 269 22.55 -9.90 -32.01
CA LEU A 269 21.61 -11.01 -32.22
C LEU A 269 20.17 -10.64 -31.85
N LEU A 270 19.97 -9.53 -31.14
CA LEU A 270 18.67 -9.10 -30.63
C LEU A 270 18.13 -7.95 -31.47
N GLN A 271 16.82 -7.96 -31.72
CA GLN A 271 16.11 -6.82 -32.28
C GLN A 271 14.98 -6.43 -31.32
N GLY A 272 15.22 -5.34 -30.57
CA GLY A 272 14.35 -4.89 -29.48
C GLY A 272 13.27 -3.89 -29.90
N ARG A 273 12.10 -3.97 -29.29
CA ARG A 273 11.12 -2.87 -29.18
C ARG A 273 10.87 -2.57 -27.70
N CYS A 274 10.90 -1.29 -27.34
CA CYS A 274 10.61 -0.85 -25.98
C CYS A 274 9.10 -0.69 -25.75
N PHE A 275 8.64 -1.15 -24.59
CA PHE A 275 7.28 -1.01 -24.11
C PHE A 275 7.32 -0.31 -22.76
N ASP A 276 7.01 0.99 -22.76
CA ASP A 276 6.85 1.76 -21.54
C ASP A 276 5.50 1.44 -20.91
N ILE A 277 5.54 0.73 -19.78
CA ILE A 277 4.38 0.55 -18.92
C ILE A 277 4.30 1.79 -18.03
N ARG A 278 3.12 2.43 -18.00
CA ARG A 278 2.87 3.67 -17.26
C ARG A 278 3.31 3.59 -15.80
N ASP A 279 3.64 4.76 -15.25
CA ASP A 279 4.15 4.92 -13.88
C ASP A 279 3.22 4.33 -12.82
N SER A 280 3.83 3.62 -11.88
CA SER A 280 3.15 3.04 -10.71
C SER A 280 2.53 4.09 -9.80
N VAL A 281 3.06 5.31 -9.78
CA VAL A 281 2.55 6.42 -8.97
C VAL A 281 1.15 6.80 -9.40
N ASP A 282 0.92 6.95 -10.71
CA ASP A 282 -0.41 7.22 -11.28
C ASP A 282 -1.39 6.09 -10.96
N SER A 283 -0.90 4.85 -10.99
CA SER A 283 -1.71 3.66 -10.68
C SER A 283 -2.17 3.66 -9.22
N ILE A 284 -1.28 4.00 -8.28
CA ILE A 284 -1.60 4.09 -6.85
C ILE A 284 -2.55 5.25 -6.57
N GLN A 285 -2.31 6.41 -7.17
CA GLN A 285 -3.19 7.57 -7.03
C GLN A 285 -4.59 7.27 -7.57
N ARG A 286 -4.69 6.55 -8.69
CA ARG A 286 -5.97 6.08 -9.24
C ARG A 286 -6.66 5.09 -8.31
N ILE A 287 -5.94 4.08 -7.82
CA ILE A 287 -6.50 3.11 -6.86
C ILE A 287 -7.02 3.83 -5.61
N PHE A 288 -6.23 4.70 -5.01
CA PHE A 288 -6.64 5.45 -3.82
C PHE A 288 -7.88 6.31 -4.09
N PHE A 289 -7.90 7.04 -5.20
CA PHE A 289 -9.03 7.88 -5.57
C PHE A 289 -10.32 7.08 -5.81
N ASP A 290 -10.23 6.03 -6.61
CA ASP A 290 -11.40 5.22 -7.00
C ASP A 290 -12.01 4.58 -5.75
N LEU A 291 -11.21 4.12 -4.79
CA LEU A 291 -11.68 3.55 -3.52
C LEU A 291 -12.39 4.59 -2.62
N GLU A 292 -11.80 5.76 -2.44
CA GLU A 292 -12.38 6.81 -1.56
C GLU A 292 -13.64 7.46 -2.18
N THR A 293 -13.72 7.54 -3.51
CA THR A 293 -14.83 8.19 -4.24
C THR A 293 -15.99 7.26 -4.55
N CYS A 294 -15.95 6.02 -4.05
CA CYS A 294 -16.99 5.04 -4.27
C CYS A 294 -18.37 5.54 -3.81
N PRO A 295 -19.40 5.52 -4.67
CA PRO A 295 -20.74 6.01 -4.30
C PRO A 295 -21.41 5.15 -3.23
N ASP A 296 -21.01 3.88 -3.11
CA ASP A 296 -21.45 2.94 -2.09
C ASP A 296 -20.41 2.80 -0.94
N GLY A 297 -19.61 3.84 -0.72
CA GLY A 297 -18.59 3.84 0.33
C GLY A 297 -19.23 3.74 1.72
N THR A 298 -18.74 2.81 2.54
CA THR A 298 -19.17 2.64 3.95
C THR A 298 -18.12 3.11 4.95
N LEU A 299 -16.84 3.08 4.56
CA LEU A 299 -15.67 3.39 5.38
C LEU A 299 -14.64 4.17 4.56
N TRP A 300 -14.13 5.25 5.12
CA TRP A 300 -13.11 6.12 4.53
C TRP A 300 -11.88 6.25 5.41
N LEU A 301 -10.74 6.56 4.79
CA LEU A 301 -9.49 6.79 5.48
C LEU A 301 -9.34 8.27 5.86
N GLY A 302 -9.00 8.49 7.13
CA GLY A 302 -8.77 9.81 7.69
C GLY A 302 -7.53 10.50 7.09
N HIS A 303 -7.48 11.82 7.23
CA HIS A 303 -6.44 12.66 6.65
C HIS A 303 -5.02 12.20 7.02
N ARG A 304 -4.76 11.84 8.28
CA ARG A 304 -3.42 11.46 8.76
C ARG A 304 -2.98 10.12 8.21
N VAL A 305 -3.92 9.19 8.09
CA VAL A 305 -3.68 7.84 7.56
C VAL A 305 -3.49 7.88 6.06
N SER A 306 -4.35 8.59 5.35
CA SER A 306 -4.26 8.79 3.90
C SER A 306 -2.98 9.49 3.49
N ASN A 307 -2.56 10.54 4.21
CA ASN A 307 -1.25 11.17 4.02
C ASN A 307 -0.11 10.18 4.21
N LEU A 308 -0.12 9.45 5.32
CA LEU A 308 0.94 8.47 5.60
C LEU A 308 1.05 7.43 4.49
N LEU A 309 -0.07 6.91 3.98
CA LEU A 309 -0.08 5.90 2.92
C LEU A 309 0.41 6.44 1.58
N VAL A 310 -0.01 7.65 1.20
CA VAL A 310 0.43 8.27 -0.06
C VAL A 310 1.90 8.70 0.03
N GLU A 311 2.33 9.37 1.11
CA GLU A 311 3.73 9.72 1.35
C GLU A 311 4.63 8.47 1.32
N GLN A 312 4.23 7.39 2.00
CA GLN A 312 4.97 6.13 1.96
C GLN A 312 5.07 5.53 0.55
N SER A 313 3.99 5.63 -0.23
CA SER A 313 3.99 5.09 -1.58
C SER A 313 4.96 5.83 -2.51
N GLU A 314 5.09 7.16 -2.31
CA GLU A 314 6.00 8.03 -3.05
C GLU A 314 7.46 7.84 -2.59
N ASP A 315 7.71 7.79 -1.27
CA ASP A 315 9.05 7.68 -0.69
C ASP A 315 9.69 6.28 -0.89
N HIS A 316 8.88 5.21 -0.84
CA HIS A 316 9.37 3.84 -0.88
C HIS A 316 9.17 3.13 -2.23
N PHE A 317 8.73 3.85 -3.28
CA PHE A 317 8.38 3.28 -4.58
C PHE A 317 7.54 2.01 -4.44
N GLN A 318 6.45 2.12 -3.70
CA GLN A 318 5.65 0.94 -3.36
C GLN A 318 4.98 0.37 -4.61
N SER A 319 4.91 -0.95 -4.74
CA SER A 319 4.13 -1.59 -5.81
C SER A 319 2.63 -1.51 -5.50
N PRO A 320 1.73 -1.44 -6.51
CA PRO A 320 0.29 -1.44 -6.29
C PRO A 320 -0.23 -2.61 -5.44
N GLU A 321 0.39 -3.79 -5.53
CA GLU A 321 0.04 -4.98 -4.73
C GLU A 321 0.38 -4.81 -3.24
N ARG A 322 1.57 -4.26 -2.95
CA ARG A 322 1.95 -3.89 -1.58
C ARG A 322 1.05 -2.78 -1.05
N PHE A 323 0.70 -1.79 -1.87
CA PHE A 323 -0.24 -0.74 -1.49
C PHE A 323 -1.63 -1.33 -1.16
N SER A 324 -2.13 -2.27 -1.97
CA SER A 324 -3.35 -3.03 -1.67
C SER A 324 -3.26 -3.79 -0.34
N SER A 325 -2.11 -4.41 -0.05
CA SER A 325 -1.88 -5.10 1.22
C SER A 325 -1.84 -4.12 2.41
N SER A 326 -1.24 -2.93 2.23
CA SER A 326 -1.25 -1.85 3.22
C SER A 326 -2.66 -1.31 3.48
N LEU A 327 -3.47 -1.13 2.43
CA LEU A 327 -4.89 -0.76 2.56
C LEU A 327 -5.67 -1.84 3.31
N LYS A 328 -5.46 -3.12 2.97
CA LYS A 328 -6.08 -4.25 3.67
C LYS A 328 -5.80 -4.21 5.17
N TYR A 329 -4.54 -4.03 5.54
CA TYR A 329 -4.13 -3.95 6.94
C TYR A 329 -4.76 -2.74 7.64
N THR A 330 -4.81 -1.59 6.96
CA THR A 330 -5.43 -0.36 7.48
C THR A 330 -6.92 -0.56 7.76
N TYR A 331 -7.68 -1.12 6.82
CA TYR A 331 -9.09 -1.44 7.04
C TYR A 331 -9.26 -2.50 8.11
N MET A 332 -8.44 -3.55 8.10
CA MET A 332 -8.45 -4.58 9.14
C MET A 332 -8.23 -3.97 10.52
N ALA A 333 -7.30 -3.01 10.68
CA ALA A 333 -7.03 -2.34 11.95
C ALA A 333 -8.25 -1.57 12.47
N HIS A 334 -9.03 -0.93 11.59
CA HIS A 334 -10.31 -0.29 11.96
C HIS A 334 -11.31 -1.32 12.50
N PHE A 335 -11.61 -2.36 11.74
CA PHE A 335 -12.54 -3.40 12.17
C PHE A 335 -12.03 -4.21 13.36
N PHE A 336 -10.72 -4.32 13.56
CA PHE A 336 -10.13 -5.07 14.66
C PHE A 336 -10.21 -4.31 15.99
N ALA A 337 -9.89 -3.01 16.00
CA ALA A 337 -9.75 -2.22 17.22
C ALA A 337 -11.03 -1.46 17.62
N ASN A 338 -11.94 -1.20 16.68
CA ASN A 338 -13.10 -0.34 16.92
C ASN A 338 -14.39 -1.16 17.12
N PRO A 339 -15.04 -1.12 18.29
CA PRO A 339 -16.33 -1.78 18.50
C PRO A 339 -17.47 -1.16 17.69
N LEU A 340 -17.34 0.12 17.31
CA LEU A 340 -18.35 0.83 16.52
C LEU A 340 -18.38 0.38 15.06
N ALA A 341 -17.34 -0.31 14.60
CA ALA A 341 -17.29 -0.86 13.24
C ALA A 341 -18.42 -1.88 12.99
N VAL A 342 -19.02 -2.44 14.06
CA VAL A 342 -20.23 -3.26 13.95
C VAL A 342 -21.35 -2.49 13.25
N LEU A 343 -21.47 -1.17 13.46
CA LEU A 343 -22.50 -0.31 12.86
C LEU A 343 -22.47 -0.26 11.33
N LEU A 344 -21.36 -0.68 10.72
CA LEU A 344 -21.20 -0.77 9.27
C LEU A 344 -21.76 -2.08 8.69
N SER A 345 -22.13 -3.06 9.54
CA SER A 345 -22.71 -4.32 9.09
C SER A 345 -24.15 -4.16 8.62
N ASN A 346 -24.50 -4.85 7.54
CA ASN A 346 -25.86 -4.81 6.99
C ASN A 346 -26.84 -5.54 7.94
N GLY A 347 -27.95 -4.90 8.31
CA GLY A 347 -29.06 -5.54 9.02
C GLY A 347 -29.02 -5.48 10.55
N ILE A 348 -28.27 -4.55 11.15
CA ILE A 348 -28.31 -4.32 12.60
C ILE A 348 -29.66 -3.75 13.00
N CYS A 349 -30.26 -4.35 14.02
CA CYS A 349 -31.44 -3.82 14.68
C CYS A 349 -31.09 -3.27 16.06
N ASP A 350 -31.93 -2.38 16.58
CA ASP A 350 -31.82 -1.79 17.93
C ASP A 350 -31.64 -2.85 19.04
N LYS A 351 -32.09 -4.08 18.80
CA LYS A 351 -32.03 -5.22 19.74
C LYS A 351 -30.65 -5.87 19.86
N ASP A 352 -29.74 -5.61 18.92
CA ASP A 352 -28.39 -6.18 18.93
C ASP A 352 -27.40 -5.33 19.75
N PHE A 353 -27.82 -4.16 20.21
CA PHE A 353 -26.98 -3.26 21.00
C PHE A 353 -26.84 -3.77 22.44
N GLN A 354 -25.61 -4.14 22.80
CA GLN A 354 -25.24 -4.38 24.18
C GLN A 354 -25.10 -3.04 24.94
N PRO A 355 -25.39 -3.00 26.25
CA PRO A 355 -25.26 -1.77 27.04
C PRO A 355 -23.83 -1.24 27.04
N GLU A 356 -22.82 -2.13 27.00
CA GLU A 356 -21.41 -1.73 26.91
C GLU A 356 -21.09 -1.00 25.59
N LEU A 357 -21.75 -1.36 24.48
CA LEU A 357 -21.62 -0.66 23.20
C LEU A 357 -22.27 0.73 23.27
N CYS A 358 -23.42 0.85 23.93
CA CYS A 358 -24.07 2.14 24.17
C CYS A 358 -23.20 3.06 25.03
N GLU A 359 -22.57 2.53 26.07
CA GLU A 359 -21.59 3.27 26.88
C GLU A 359 -20.35 3.66 26.07
N ALA A 360 -19.87 2.79 25.18
CA ALA A 360 -18.81 3.14 24.26
C ALA A 360 -19.22 4.32 23.37
N ILE A 361 -20.45 4.33 22.84
CA ILE A 361 -21.00 5.42 22.02
C ILE A 361 -21.06 6.75 22.81
N ARG A 362 -21.52 6.71 24.07
CA ARG A 362 -21.59 7.90 24.94
C ARG A 362 -20.20 8.49 25.23
N ASN A 363 -19.17 7.65 25.25
CA ASN A 363 -17.80 8.08 25.54
C ASN A 363 -17.07 8.68 24.33
N ILE A 364 -17.64 8.58 23.13
CA ILE A 364 -17.03 9.11 21.90
C ILE A 364 -16.95 10.66 21.94
N PRO A 365 -15.83 11.26 21.46
CA PRO A 365 -15.72 12.71 21.32
C PRO A 365 -16.81 13.36 20.46
N SER A 366 -17.21 12.73 19.35
CA SER A 366 -18.30 13.23 18.50
C SER A 366 -19.64 13.31 19.22
N PHE A 367 -19.99 12.33 20.07
CA PHE A 367 -21.20 12.39 20.90
C PHE A 367 -21.18 13.60 21.83
N ARG A 368 -20.05 13.88 22.48
CA ARG A 368 -19.91 15.03 23.38
C ARG A 368 -20.13 16.36 22.65
N ARG A 369 -19.57 16.51 21.45
CA ARG A 369 -19.77 17.72 20.61
C ARG A 369 -21.21 17.84 20.14
N HIS A 370 -21.84 16.73 19.76
CA HIS A 370 -23.23 16.72 19.34
C HIS A 370 -24.15 17.13 20.49
N ALA A 371 -23.95 16.56 21.69
CA ALA A 371 -24.68 16.94 22.88
C ALA A 371 -24.51 18.43 23.23
N GLN A 372 -23.29 18.98 23.13
CA GLN A 372 -23.05 20.42 23.30
C GLN A 372 -23.83 21.26 22.28
N THR A 373 -23.82 20.85 21.00
CA THR A 373 -24.55 21.55 19.93
C THR A 373 -26.07 21.53 20.18
N LEU A 374 -26.61 20.42 20.69
CA LEU A 374 -28.03 20.32 21.07
C LEU A 374 -28.37 21.19 22.29
N LEU A 375 -27.45 21.29 23.25
CA LEU A 375 -27.60 22.19 24.41
C LEU A 375 -27.61 23.65 23.98
N ASP A 376 -26.75 24.05 23.04
CA ASP A 376 -26.72 25.40 22.47
C ASP A 376 -28.03 25.74 21.73
N LYS A 377 -28.62 24.74 21.06
CA LYS A 377 -29.96 24.82 20.44
C LYS A 377 -31.12 24.78 21.44
N LYS A 378 -30.84 24.65 22.74
CA LYS A 378 -31.80 24.53 23.86
C LYS A 378 -32.66 23.25 23.84
N GLU A 379 -32.22 22.21 23.14
CA GLU A 379 -32.90 20.92 23.08
C GLU A 379 -32.49 20.00 24.25
N THR A 380 -32.67 20.48 25.48
CA THR A 380 -32.24 19.73 26.70
C THR A 380 -32.95 18.39 26.88
N LYS A 381 -34.18 18.26 26.34
CA LYS A 381 -34.99 17.03 26.40
C LYS A 381 -34.44 15.91 25.51
N THR A 382 -33.84 16.23 24.36
CA THR A 382 -33.27 15.23 23.45
C THR A 382 -31.95 14.71 24.02
N VAL A 383 -31.10 15.62 24.53
CA VAL A 383 -29.85 15.25 25.22
C VAL A 383 -30.11 14.33 26.41
N LYS A 384 -31.11 14.64 27.24
CA LYS A 384 -31.47 13.76 28.36
C LYS A 384 -31.91 12.37 27.88
N LYS A 385 -32.70 12.29 26.80
CA LYS A 385 -33.11 11.00 26.22
C LYS A 385 -31.92 10.20 25.66
N LEU A 386 -30.95 10.86 25.04
CA LEU A 386 -29.72 10.22 24.54
C LEU A 386 -28.88 9.61 25.67
N LEU A 387 -28.85 10.26 26.83
CA LEU A 387 -28.12 9.76 28.01
C LEU A 387 -28.87 8.62 28.71
N ASP A 388 -30.19 8.74 28.87
CA ASP A 388 -30.98 7.82 29.70
C ASP A 388 -31.53 6.59 28.92
N ASN A 389 -31.71 6.67 27.60
CA ASN A 389 -32.38 5.63 26.80
C ASN A 389 -31.47 5.04 25.70
N ASP A 390 -31.04 3.79 25.90
CA ASP A 390 -30.19 3.05 24.98
C ASP A 390 -30.84 2.80 23.60
N VAL A 391 -32.14 2.52 23.56
CA VAL A 391 -32.85 2.23 22.30
C VAL A 391 -32.92 3.49 21.43
N PHE A 392 -33.16 4.63 22.07
CA PHE A 392 -33.19 5.92 21.37
C PHE A 392 -31.79 6.29 20.85
N LEU A 393 -30.75 6.07 21.65
CA LEU A 393 -29.36 6.28 21.26
C LEU A 393 -28.97 5.39 20.06
N ALA A 394 -29.38 4.12 20.05
CA ALA A 394 -29.08 3.18 18.97
C ALA A 394 -29.69 3.64 17.62
N GLN A 395 -30.96 4.03 17.63
CA GLN A 395 -31.66 4.54 16.44
C GLN A 395 -31.00 5.83 15.93
N GLU A 396 -30.67 6.75 16.84
CA GLU A 396 -30.02 8.00 16.48
C GLU A 396 -28.61 7.78 15.95
N ALA A 397 -27.84 6.85 16.53
CA ALA A 397 -26.52 6.48 16.05
C ALA A 397 -26.57 5.90 14.62
N LEU A 398 -27.46 4.95 14.34
CA LEU A 398 -27.62 4.35 13.01
C LEU A 398 -28.02 5.39 11.96
N ASN A 399 -28.99 6.25 12.27
CA ASN A 399 -29.42 7.32 11.37
C ASN A 399 -28.27 8.30 11.06
N ASN A 400 -27.49 8.67 12.08
CA ASN A 400 -26.36 9.58 11.89
C ASN A 400 -25.19 8.96 11.14
N VAL A 401 -24.98 7.63 11.24
CA VAL A 401 -24.01 6.93 10.38
C VAL A 401 -24.42 7.01 8.91
N ILE A 402 -25.69 6.77 8.59
CA ILE A 402 -26.21 6.86 7.21
C ILE A 402 -26.09 8.30 6.69
N ILE A 403 -26.52 9.30 7.48
CA ILE A 403 -26.38 10.72 7.12
C ILE A 403 -24.90 11.08 6.92
N GLY A 404 -24.03 10.57 7.79
CA GLY A 404 -22.58 10.73 7.68
C GLY A 404 -22.03 10.17 6.36
N GLN A 405 -22.42 8.96 5.98
CA GLN A 405 -22.02 8.33 4.72
C GLN A 405 -22.51 9.12 3.50
N GLU A 406 -23.77 9.57 3.51
CA GLU A 406 -24.30 10.40 2.43
C GLU A 406 -23.57 11.74 2.29
N THR A 407 -23.26 12.39 3.41
CA THR A 407 -22.53 13.67 3.39
C THR A 407 -21.10 13.49 2.88
N MET A 408 -20.41 12.40 3.24
CA MET A 408 -19.10 12.05 2.68
C MET A 408 -19.17 11.82 1.16
N ASN A 409 -20.17 11.08 0.68
CA ASN A 409 -20.37 10.87 -0.75
C ASN A 409 -20.63 12.18 -1.52
N ARG A 410 -21.40 13.11 -0.93
CA ARG A 410 -21.61 14.45 -1.52
C ARG A 410 -20.32 15.26 -1.54
N MET A 411 -19.50 15.17 -0.49
CA MET A 411 -18.19 15.81 -0.41
C MET A 411 -17.26 15.29 -1.53
N PHE A 412 -17.13 13.98 -1.74
CA PHE A 412 -16.26 13.45 -2.79
C PHE A 412 -16.77 13.76 -4.21
N LYS A 413 -18.09 13.77 -4.44
CA LYS A 413 -18.67 14.29 -5.68
C LYS A 413 -18.27 15.74 -5.92
N CYS A 414 -18.31 16.56 -4.87
CA CYS A 414 -17.89 17.97 -4.91
C CYS A 414 -16.39 18.11 -5.27
N VAL A 415 -15.52 17.29 -4.66
CA VAL A 415 -14.08 17.26 -4.97
C VAL A 415 -13.83 16.83 -6.42
N GLY A 416 -14.56 15.82 -6.92
CA GLY A 416 -14.51 15.40 -8.31
C GLY A 416 -14.90 16.54 -9.26
N SER A 417 -15.97 17.28 -8.95
CA SER A 417 -16.36 18.48 -9.71
C SER A 417 -15.29 19.56 -9.67
N LEU A 418 -14.64 19.80 -8.53
CA LEU A 418 -13.54 20.75 -8.43
C LEU A 418 -12.34 20.35 -9.31
N LYS A 419 -11.98 19.05 -9.33
CA LYS A 419 -10.92 18.55 -10.20
C LYS A 419 -11.24 18.76 -11.68
N ARG A 420 -12.47 18.43 -12.11
CA ARG A 420 -12.93 18.68 -13.49
C ARG A 420 -12.82 20.16 -13.86
N VAL A 421 -13.17 21.07 -12.94
CA VAL A 421 -13.00 22.51 -13.14
C VAL A 421 -11.54 22.87 -13.35
N LEU A 422 -10.64 22.37 -12.50
CA LEU A 422 -9.21 22.66 -12.58
C LEU A 422 -8.57 22.15 -13.88
N ASP A 423 -8.99 20.96 -14.34
CA ASP A 423 -8.47 20.34 -15.57
C ASP A 423 -8.95 21.09 -16.83
N VAL A 424 -10.23 21.48 -16.86
CA VAL A 424 -10.81 22.24 -17.99
C VAL A 424 -10.26 23.67 -18.05
N THR A 425 -10.00 24.29 -16.89
CA THR A 425 -9.43 25.65 -16.81
C THR A 425 -7.91 25.68 -17.00
N ARG A 426 -7.22 24.53 -17.09
CA ARG A 426 -5.76 24.39 -17.28
C ARG A 426 -4.95 25.29 -16.34
N THR A 427 -5.25 25.23 -15.05
CA THR A 427 -4.44 25.93 -14.03
C THR A 427 -3.00 25.38 -14.01
N ALA A 428 -2.00 26.25 -13.81
CA ALA A 428 -0.58 25.96 -14.07
C ALA A 428 0.03 24.82 -13.23
N LYS A 429 -0.64 24.41 -12.14
CA LYS A 429 -0.33 23.22 -11.35
C LYS A 429 -1.63 22.58 -10.90
N THR A 430 -2.15 21.61 -11.65
CA THR A 430 -3.29 20.83 -11.17
C THR A 430 -2.78 19.88 -10.08
N PRO A 431 -3.25 19.99 -8.83
CA PRO A 431 -2.89 19.03 -7.79
C PRO A 431 -3.34 17.63 -8.22
N SER A 432 -2.62 16.61 -7.73
CA SER A 432 -3.08 15.24 -7.88
C SER A 432 -4.44 15.10 -7.22
N LEU A 433 -5.27 14.22 -7.77
CA LEU A 433 -6.62 14.02 -7.27
C LEU A 433 -6.61 13.45 -5.85
N SER A 434 -5.61 12.62 -5.53
CA SER A 434 -5.36 12.10 -4.18
C SER A 434 -5.05 13.22 -3.18
N ASP A 435 -4.26 14.24 -3.55
CA ASP A 435 -3.98 15.40 -2.69
C ASP A 435 -5.25 16.22 -2.42
N LEU A 436 -6.13 16.36 -3.41
CA LEU A 436 -7.44 17.00 -3.21
C LEU A 436 -8.31 16.20 -2.23
N VAL A 437 -8.40 14.88 -2.39
CA VAL A 437 -9.17 14.00 -1.48
C VAL A 437 -8.64 14.10 -0.05
N ILE A 438 -7.33 14.01 0.13
CA ILE A 438 -6.65 14.11 1.42
C ILE A 438 -6.96 15.44 2.11
N ARG A 439 -6.87 16.56 1.39
CA ARG A 439 -7.17 17.90 1.94
C ARG A 439 -8.65 18.11 2.21
N ALA A 440 -9.53 17.42 1.46
CA ALA A 440 -10.98 17.47 1.69
C ALA A 440 -11.32 16.78 3.01
N VAL A 441 -10.78 15.57 3.23
CA VAL A 441 -10.97 14.83 4.48
C VAL A 441 -10.38 15.57 5.68
N GLY A 442 -9.29 16.32 5.49
CA GLY A 442 -8.71 17.19 6.52
C GLY A 442 -9.52 18.47 6.82
N GLY A 443 -10.49 18.84 5.97
CA GLY A 443 -11.21 20.12 6.07
C GLY A 443 -10.39 21.35 5.65
N GLU A 444 -9.18 21.15 5.13
CA GLU A 444 -8.25 22.23 4.73
C GLU A 444 -8.57 22.81 3.35
N LEU A 445 -9.39 22.11 2.57
CA LEU A 445 -9.69 22.49 1.19
C LEU A 445 -10.42 23.84 1.11
N ASN A 446 -11.33 24.12 2.05
CA ASN A 446 -12.11 25.37 2.11
C ASN A 446 -11.26 26.63 2.21
N SER A 447 -10.15 26.57 2.93
CA SER A 447 -9.22 27.70 3.11
C SER A 447 -8.04 27.65 2.15
N SER A 448 -7.95 26.63 1.30
CA SER A 448 -6.82 26.41 0.42
C SER A 448 -6.73 27.44 -0.71
N LYS A 449 -5.49 27.74 -1.13
CA LYS A 449 -5.22 28.54 -2.33
C LYS A 449 -5.82 27.92 -3.59
N ILE A 450 -6.00 26.59 -3.62
CA ILE A 450 -6.54 25.84 -4.76
C ILE A 450 -7.97 26.30 -5.09
N ILE A 451 -8.85 26.46 -4.08
CA ILE A 451 -10.20 26.96 -4.31
C ILE A 451 -10.17 28.40 -4.80
N ILE A 452 -9.33 29.24 -4.22
CA ILE A 452 -9.20 30.64 -4.62
C ILE A 452 -8.74 30.73 -6.08
N GLU A 453 -7.75 29.91 -6.46
CA GLU A 453 -7.25 29.81 -7.82
C GLU A 453 -8.33 29.27 -8.77
N ALA A 454 -9.04 28.21 -8.41
CA ALA A 454 -10.15 27.65 -9.20
C ALA A 454 -11.26 28.68 -9.43
N LEU A 455 -11.71 29.36 -8.38
CA LEU A 455 -12.73 30.42 -8.47
C LEU A 455 -12.24 31.60 -9.31
N SER A 456 -10.96 31.99 -9.19
CA SER A 456 -10.36 33.03 -10.02
C SER A 456 -10.28 32.62 -11.49
N ALA A 457 -10.01 31.33 -11.76
CA ALA A 457 -9.95 30.77 -13.09
C ALA A 457 -11.33 30.77 -13.73
N ILE A 458 -12.38 30.36 -13.00
CA ILE A 458 -13.79 30.42 -13.44
C ILE A 458 -14.16 31.82 -13.93
N LYS A 459 -13.75 32.88 -13.20
CA LYS A 459 -14.04 34.27 -13.61
C LYS A 459 -13.39 34.66 -14.94
N LYS A 460 -12.30 34.01 -15.33
CA LYS A 460 -11.54 34.28 -16.57
C LYS A 460 -11.89 33.32 -17.71
N VAL A 461 -12.88 32.44 -17.52
CA VAL A 461 -13.26 31.44 -18.52
C VAL A 461 -13.81 32.09 -19.78
N THR A 462 -13.48 31.50 -20.94
CA THR A 462 -14.04 31.86 -22.25
C THR A 462 -15.29 31.04 -22.59
N SER A 463 -16.12 31.52 -23.51
CA SER A 463 -17.42 30.87 -23.80
C SER A 463 -17.32 29.38 -24.15
N ASN A 464 -16.30 28.96 -24.91
CA ASN A 464 -16.15 27.57 -25.33
C ASN A 464 -15.80 26.65 -24.15
N ILE A 465 -14.96 27.15 -23.23
CA ILE A 465 -14.55 26.43 -22.03
C ILE A 465 -15.72 26.36 -21.04
N LEU A 466 -16.54 27.43 -20.95
CA LEU A 466 -17.73 27.43 -20.10
C LEU A 466 -18.78 26.41 -20.57
N VAL A 467 -18.98 26.27 -21.88
CA VAL A 467 -19.85 25.22 -22.45
C VAL A 467 -19.36 23.85 -21.99
N SER A 468 -18.06 23.55 -22.14
CA SER A 468 -17.52 22.28 -21.69
C SER A 468 -17.68 22.08 -20.17
N LEU A 469 -17.48 23.13 -19.37
CA LEU A 469 -17.68 23.08 -17.91
C LEU A 469 -19.13 22.76 -17.55
N LEU A 470 -20.09 23.49 -18.14
CA LEU A 470 -21.52 23.31 -17.85
C LEU A 470 -22.00 21.91 -18.26
N ILE A 471 -21.53 21.37 -19.38
CA ILE A 471 -21.81 19.98 -19.77
C ILE A 471 -21.25 19.00 -18.73
N THR A 472 -19.97 19.15 -18.35
CA THR A 472 -19.33 18.23 -17.39
C THR A 472 -19.85 18.32 -15.96
N LEU A 473 -20.46 19.45 -15.59
CA LEU A 473 -20.98 19.72 -14.25
C LEU A 473 -22.51 19.62 -14.16
N GLY A 474 -23.20 19.48 -15.30
CA GLY A 474 -24.66 19.41 -15.39
C GLY A 474 -25.30 18.32 -14.52
N GLU A 475 -24.58 17.22 -14.31
CA GLU A 475 -25.01 16.13 -13.42
C GLU A 475 -24.91 16.48 -11.92
N THR A 476 -24.09 17.46 -11.55
CA THR A 476 -23.72 17.76 -10.16
C THR A 476 -24.28 19.07 -9.63
N LEU A 477 -24.45 20.07 -10.49
CA LEU A 477 -25.09 21.34 -10.16
C LEU A 477 -26.39 21.47 -10.98
N PRO A 478 -27.58 21.41 -10.36
CA PRO A 478 -28.86 21.62 -11.05
C PRO A 478 -28.91 22.96 -11.79
N LEU A 479 -28.27 24.00 -11.21
CA LEU A 479 -28.15 25.34 -11.80
C LEU A 479 -27.38 25.35 -13.13
N ALA A 480 -26.53 24.35 -13.40
CA ALA A 480 -25.74 24.31 -14.63
C ALA A 480 -26.58 24.01 -15.87
N GLY A 481 -27.73 23.35 -15.73
CA GLY A 481 -28.68 23.11 -16.82
C GLY A 481 -29.30 24.40 -17.34
N ASP A 482 -29.90 25.19 -16.43
CA ASP A 482 -30.53 26.47 -16.79
C ASP A 482 -29.53 27.45 -17.45
N LEU A 483 -28.31 27.51 -16.90
CA LEU A 483 -27.26 28.38 -17.42
C LEU A 483 -26.73 27.90 -18.78
N TYR A 484 -26.78 26.61 -19.07
CA TYR A 484 -26.41 26.06 -20.36
C TYR A 484 -27.39 26.53 -21.44
N ASP A 485 -28.70 26.46 -21.18
CA ASP A 485 -29.73 26.91 -22.11
C ASP A 485 -29.66 28.43 -22.34
N GLU A 486 -29.49 29.22 -21.28
CA GLU A 486 -29.25 30.67 -21.36
C GLU A 486 -28.02 30.98 -22.22
N LEU A 487 -26.92 30.24 -22.05
CA LEU A 487 -25.68 30.45 -22.80
C LEU A 487 -25.80 30.01 -24.27
N GLN A 488 -26.52 28.94 -24.57
CA GLN A 488 -26.79 28.49 -25.94
C GLN A 488 -27.64 29.50 -26.71
N THR A 489 -28.64 30.11 -26.05
CA THR A 489 -29.44 31.19 -26.67
C THR A 489 -28.57 32.42 -27.00
N LEU A 490 -27.63 32.76 -26.11
CA LEU A 490 -26.70 33.86 -26.31
C LEU A 490 -25.70 33.58 -27.44
N LEU A 491 -25.19 32.35 -27.54
CA LEU A 491 -24.32 31.92 -28.64
C LEU A 491 -25.04 31.91 -29.99
N SER A 492 -26.32 31.52 -30.02
CA SER A 492 -27.13 31.49 -31.25
C SER A 492 -27.46 32.90 -31.77
N ASN A 493 -27.56 33.89 -30.88
CA ASN A 493 -27.89 35.28 -31.21
C ASN A 493 -26.67 36.13 -31.60
N LYS A 494 -25.47 35.56 -31.55
CA LYS A 494 -24.21 36.28 -31.73
C LYS A 494 -23.94 36.62 -33.19
N LYS A 495 -23.57 37.88 -33.46
CA LYS A 495 -23.35 38.41 -34.83
C LYS A 495 -21.90 38.31 -35.34
N GLY A 496 -20.98 37.64 -34.64
CA GLY A 496 -19.56 37.56 -35.05
C GLY A 496 -18.80 36.31 -34.59
N PRO A 497 -17.65 35.99 -35.23
CA PRO A 497 -16.91 34.73 -35.01
C PRO A 497 -15.97 34.74 -33.79
N GLY A 498 -15.88 35.85 -33.05
CA GLY A 498 -14.91 36.01 -31.94
C GLY A 498 -15.42 35.49 -30.60
N VAL A 499 -14.70 34.61 -29.91
CA VAL A 499 -15.06 34.01 -28.60
C VAL A 499 -15.43 35.09 -27.56
N LEU A 500 -16.53 34.88 -26.81
CA LEU A 500 -16.94 35.82 -25.78
C LEU A 500 -16.03 35.68 -24.56
N ARG A 501 -15.64 36.83 -24.00
CA ARG A 501 -14.72 36.95 -22.87
C ARG A 501 -15.37 37.73 -21.74
N THR A 502 -15.01 37.44 -20.50
CA THR A 502 -15.55 38.14 -19.35
C THR A 502 -14.86 39.49 -19.14
N LYS A 503 -15.46 40.32 -18.27
CA LYS A 503 -14.85 41.55 -17.74
C LYS A 503 -13.49 41.35 -17.06
N TYR A 504 -13.18 40.12 -16.63
CA TYR A 504 -12.01 39.78 -15.81
C TYR A 504 -10.81 39.26 -16.63
N ASP A 505 -10.93 39.17 -17.95
CA ASP A 505 -9.85 38.70 -18.82
C ASP A 505 -8.68 39.69 -18.87
N ASP A 506 -7.46 39.18 -18.71
CA ASP A 506 -6.22 39.96 -18.72
C ASP A 506 -5.92 40.52 -20.11
N SER A 507 -6.45 39.90 -21.19
CA SER A 507 -6.32 40.40 -22.57
C SER A 507 -7.00 41.76 -22.80
N ARG A 508 -7.83 42.22 -21.85
CA ARG A 508 -8.51 43.53 -21.90
C ARG A 508 -7.70 44.65 -21.24
N ILE A 509 -6.57 44.34 -20.62
CA ILE A 509 -5.68 45.33 -20.01
C ILE A 509 -4.86 45.98 -21.13
N THR A 510 -5.27 47.18 -21.53
CA THR A 510 -4.52 48.00 -22.48
C THR A 510 -3.53 48.88 -21.73
N HIS A 511 -2.29 48.96 -22.21
CA HIS A 511 -1.27 49.84 -21.65
C HIS A 511 -1.30 51.18 -22.39
N LYS A 512 -1.73 52.25 -21.72
CA LYS A 512 -1.60 53.62 -22.22
C LYS A 512 -0.33 54.25 -21.63
N THR A 513 0.64 54.55 -22.48
CA THR A 513 1.83 55.32 -22.12
C THR A 513 1.46 56.80 -22.01
N THR A 514 1.52 57.37 -20.81
CA THR A 514 1.40 58.82 -20.62
C THR A 514 2.75 59.37 -20.16
N LEU A 515 3.24 60.39 -20.86
CA LEU A 515 4.44 61.15 -20.47
C LEU A 515 4.02 62.20 -19.44
N VAL A 516 4.39 61.98 -18.18
CA VAL A 516 4.21 62.98 -17.11
C VAL A 516 5.59 63.33 -16.58
N ALA A 517 6.02 64.59 -16.80
CA ALA A 517 7.30 65.14 -16.34
C ALA A 517 8.51 64.23 -16.66
N GLN A 518 8.75 63.97 -17.97
CA GLN A 518 9.90 63.23 -18.50
C GLN A 518 10.07 61.76 -18.03
N ARG A 519 9.16 61.22 -17.21
CA ARG A 519 9.11 59.80 -16.86
C ARG A 519 7.91 59.13 -17.53
N LEU A 520 8.16 58.06 -18.29
CA LEU A 520 7.13 57.22 -18.90
C LEU A 520 6.36 56.49 -17.79
N LYS A 521 5.09 56.85 -17.57
CA LYS A 521 4.19 56.06 -16.72
C LYS A 521 3.26 55.25 -17.62
N LEU A 522 3.36 53.93 -17.51
CA LEU A 522 2.42 52.98 -18.12
C LEU A 522 1.16 52.93 -17.27
N THR A 523 0.08 53.55 -17.73
CA THR A 523 -1.23 53.46 -17.09
C THR A 523 -2.04 52.31 -17.69
N LYS A 524 -2.63 51.46 -16.84
CA LYS A 524 -3.47 50.34 -17.26
C LYS A 524 -4.91 50.84 -17.48
N GLY A 525 -5.43 50.74 -18.70
CA GLY A 525 -6.83 51.03 -19.04
C GLY A 525 -7.57 49.75 -19.45
N ARG A 526 -8.85 49.60 -19.08
CA ARG A 526 -9.69 48.46 -19.50
C ARG A 526 -10.57 48.84 -20.70
N ALA A 527 -10.68 47.96 -21.68
CA ALA A 527 -11.58 48.14 -22.84
C ALA A 527 -13.07 48.18 -22.40
N LYS A 528 -13.90 48.93 -23.15
CA LYS A 528 -15.37 48.97 -22.93
C LYS A 528 -16.00 47.62 -23.30
N LEU A 529 -16.95 47.14 -22.51
CA LEU A 529 -17.68 45.90 -22.75
C LEU A 529 -18.75 46.09 -23.84
N SER A 530 -18.91 45.09 -24.71
CA SER A 530 -20.11 44.94 -25.55
C SER A 530 -21.30 44.45 -24.71
N ASP A 531 -22.52 44.74 -25.13
CA ASP A 531 -23.74 44.31 -24.44
C ASP A 531 -23.82 42.77 -24.34
N GLU A 532 -23.41 42.04 -25.39
CA GLU A 532 -23.32 40.58 -25.41
C GLU A 532 -22.31 40.03 -24.37
N GLU A 533 -21.20 40.74 -24.16
CA GLU A 533 -20.18 40.37 -23.18
C GLU A 533 -20.58 40.72 -21.75
N ALA A 534 -21.45 41.72 -21.58
CA ALA A 534 -22.03 42.07 -20.29
C ALA A 534 -23.01 40.98 -19.82
N GLU A 535 -23.88 40.48 -20.71
CA GLU A 535 -24.76 39.35 -20.42
C GLU A 535 -23.97 38.06 -20.18
N TYR A 536 -22.93 37.79 -20.98
CA TYR A 536 -22.02 36.67 -20.73
C TYR A 536 -21.32 36.77 -19.36
N THR A 537 -20.92 37.97 -18.95
CA THR A 537 -20.32 38.19 -17.62
C THR A 537 -21.32 37.90 -16.50
N ARG A 538 -22.61 38.23 -16.67
CA ARG A 538 -23.65 37.90 -15.67
C ARG A 538 -23.85 36.39 -15.52
N ILE A 539 -23.86 35.65 -16.63
CA ILE A 539 -23.94 34.18 -16.61
C ILE A 539 -22.75 33.59 -15.84
N VAL A 540 -21.53 34.08 -16.11
CA VAL A 540 -20.33 33.63 -15.39
C VAL A 540 -20.37 33.99 -13.90
N ASP A 541 -20.84 35.19 -13.54
CA ASP A 541 -20.94 35.61 -12.14
C ASP A 541 -21.99 34.78 -11.37
N ARG A 542 -23.11 34.43 -12.02
CA ARG A 542 -24.14 33.53 -11.45
C ARG A 542 -23.59 32.11 -11.28
N PHE A 543 -22.89 31.59 -12.29
CA PHE A 543 -22.21 30.29 -12.20
C PHE A 543 -21.15 30.28 -11.08
N HIS A 544 -20.28 31.28 -11.03
CA HIS A 544 -19.25 31.42 -9.99
C HIS A 544 -19.87 31.48 -8.58
N SER A 545 -20.96 32.24 -8.41
CA SER A 545 -21.65 32.35 -7.12
C SER A 545 -22.32 31.04 -6.73
N GLY A 546 -23.02 30.38 -7.67
CA GLY A 546 -23.63 29.06 -7.43
C GLY A 546 -22.60 27.99 -7.09
N PHE A 547 -21.48 27.94 -7.83
CA PHE A 547 -20.40 27.00 -7.55
C PHE A 547 -19.74 27.27 -6.19
N ARG A 548 -19.54 28.54 -5.81
CA ARG A 548 -19.03 28.89 -4.49
C ARG A 548 -19.97 28.43 -3.37
N THR A 549 -21.28 28.63 -3.51
CA THR A 549 -22.26 28.15 -2.53
C THR A 549 -22.23 26.63 -2.44
N TYR A 550 -22.18 25.95 -3.59
CA TYR A 550 -22.07 24.50 -3.66
C TYR A 550 -20.81 23.96 -2.95
N LEU A 551 -19.66 24.60 -3.14
CA LEU A 551 -18.42 24.23 -2.43
C LEU A 551 -18.59 24.39 -0.91
N ILE A 552 -19.15 25.51 -0.44
CA ILE A 552 -19.31 25.79 1.00
C ILE A 552 -20.28 24.80 1.65
N GLU A 553 -21.35 24.42 0.96
CA GLU A 553 -22.36 23.50 1.49
C GLU A 553 -21.88 22.05 1.55
N ASN A 554 -21.03 21.62 0.61
CA ASN A 554 -20.63 20.21 0.49
C ASN A 554 -19.24 19.90 1.04
N LEU A 555 -18.34 20.89 1.13
CA LEU A 555 -17.03 20.71 1.76
C LEU A 555 -17.13 20.95 3.27
N ILE A 556 -17.57 19.92 3.99
CA ILE A 556 -17.69 19.92 5.46
C ILE A 556 -16.49 19.19 6.05
N GLN A 557 -16.07 19.57 7.25
CA GLN A 557 -15.04 18.82 7.97
C GLN A 557 -15.64 17.50 8.50
N PRO A 558 -15.17 16.32 8.05
CA PRO A 558 -15.75 15.03 8.44
C PRO A 558 -15.75 14.80 9.96
N THR A 559 -14.73 15.29 10.67
CA THR A 559 -14.61 15.16 12.14
C THR A 559 -15.64 15.98 12.93
N SER A 560 -16.41 16.83 12.26
CA SER A 560 -17.53 17.56 12.88
C SER A 560 -18.83 16.75 12.88
N LEU A 561 -18.91 15.68 12.08
CA LEU A 561 -20.09 14.83 11.99
C LEU A 561 -20.20 13.96 13.26
N PHE A 562 -21.44 13.74 13.71
CA PHE A 562 -21.72 12.79 14.77
C PHE A 562 -21.48 11.36 14.24
N MET A 563 -20.90 10.48 15.06
CA MET A 563 -20.56 9.09 14.70
C MET A 563 -19.52 8.92 13.58
N HIS A 564 -18.72 9.95 13.26
CA HIS A 564 -17.66 9.83 12.25
C HIS A 564 -16.65 8.74 12.58
N GLU A 565 -16.40 8.45 13.85
CA GLU A 565 -15.48 7.41 14.31
C GLU A 565 -15.91 5.99 13.87
N ALA A 566 -17.17 5.78 13.48
CA ALA A 566 -17.63 4.49 12.96
C ALA A 566 -17.20 4.27 11.50
N PHE A 567 -17.25 5.31 10.66
CA PHE A 567 -17.01 5.25 9.20
C PHE A 567 -15.75 5.99 8.73
N LEU A 568 -14.99 6.62 9.63
CA LEU A 568 -13.73 7.32 9.34
C LEU A 568 -12.61 6.79 10.22
N TYR A 569 -11.52 6.33 9.61
CA TYR A 569 -10.37 5.80 10.33
C TYR A 569 -9.14 6.72 10.25
N ASP A 570 -8.81 7.42 11.34
CA ASP A 570 -7.69 8.40 11.38
C ASP A 570 -6.58 8.05 12.39
N PHE A 571 -6.48 6.79 12.84
CA PHE A 571 -5.54 6.42 13.89
C PHE A 571 -4.13 6.09 13.34
N LYS A 572 -3.28 7.13 13.22
CA LYS A 572 -1.93 7.03 12.64
C LYS A 572 -0.95 6.11 13.40
N GLY A 573 -1.04 6.02 14.73
CA GLY A 573 -0.02 5.37 15.58
C GLY A 573 0.31 3.92 15.17
N PRO A 574 -0.65 2.99 15.27
CA PRO A 574 -0.42 1.58 14.94
C PRO A 574 0.02 1.37 13.49
N ILE A 575 -0.51 2.18 12.58
CA ILE A 575 -0.20 2.11 11.15
C ILE A 575 1.25 2.55 10.89
N GLY A 576 1.67 3.65 11.53
CA GLY A 576 3.04 4.14 11.44
C GLY A 576 4.04 3.13 11.98
N ASP A 577 3.77 2.55 13.15
CA ASP A 577 4.66 1.57 13.78
C ASP A 577 4.75 0.24 13.02
N THR A 578 3.69 -0.14 12.30
CA THR A 578 3.64 -1.39 11.54
C THR A 578 4.24 -1.28 10.14
N PHE A 579 4.00 -0.16 9.43
CA PHE A 579 4.56 0.03 8.08
C PHE A 579 5.99 0.59 8.09
N VAL A 580 6.33 1.43 9.07
CA VAL A 580 7.68 1.99 9.23
C VAL A 580 8.20 1.63 10.62
N PRO A 581 8.46 0.33 10.87
CA PRO A 581 9.04 -0.08 12.13
C PRO A 581 10.45 0.52 12.23
N ARG A 582 10.76 1.08 13.40
CA ARG A 582 12.09 1.63 13.70
C ARG A 582 12.80 0.73 14.71
N PRO A 583 13.17 -0.52 14.33
CA PRO A 583 13.69 -1.51 15.28
C PRO A 583 14.96 -1.03 15.97
N ARG A 584 15.84 -0.33 15.24
CA ARG A 584 17.05 0.26 15.81
C ARG A 584 16.72 1.28 16.90
N PHE A 585 15.83 2.23 16.62
CA PHE A 585 15.41 3.24 17.59
C PHE A 585 14.77 2.60 18.82
N THR A 586 13.91 1.58 18.64
CA THR A 586 13.26 0.87 19.74
C THR A 586 14.28 0.13 20.62
N VAL A 587 15.27 -0.54 20.02
CA VAL A 587 16.33 -1.23 20.77
C VAL A 587 17.23 -0.23 21.50
N GLU A 588 17.65 0.86 20.82
CA GLU A 588 18.46 1.90 21.44
C GLU A 588 17.70 2.60 22.59
N ARG A 589 16.41 2.86 22.43
CA ARG A 589 15.55 3.43 23.49
C ARG A 589 15.40 2.46 24.66
N ALA A 590 15.17 1.17 24.40
CA ALA A 590 15.04 0.16 25.45
C ALA A 590 16.33 -0.03 26.25
N LEU A 591 17.50 0.10 25.62
CA LEU A 591 18.80 0.01 26.30
C LEU A 591 19.19 1.33 26.98
N SER A 592 18.83 2.49 26.43
CA SER A 592 19.06 3.79 27.06
C SER A 592 18.14 3.98 28.27
N ASN A 593 16.84 3.72 28.12
CA ASN A 593 15.81 3.91 29.15
C ASN A 593 14.95 2.65 29.32
N PRO A 594 15.42 1.63 30.08
CA PRO A 594 14.67 0.39 30.30
C PRO A 594 13.36 0.58 31.06
N SER A 595 13.23 1.67 31.81
CA SER A 595 12.05 2.00 32.62
C SER A 595 10.77 2.14 31.80
N ASP A 596 10.88 2.60 30.55
CA ASP A 596 9.75 2.78 29.65
C ASP A 596 9.01 1.44 29.37
N TYR A 597 9.70 0.30 29.49
CA TYR A 597 9.19 -1.02 29.14
C TYR A 597 8.95 -1.93 30.35
N LEU A 598 9.75 -1.79 31.41
CA LEU A 598 9.72 -2.68 32.57
C LEU A 598 8.73 -2.24 33.66
N GLY A 599 8.12 -1.06 33.55
CA GLY A 599 7.04 -0.62 34.45
C GLY A 599 7.45 -0.57 35.92
N PHE A 600 8.62 0.00 36.22
CA PHE A 600 9.06 0.18 37.61
C PHE A 600 8.10 1.11 38.37
N ASP A 601 7.84 0.80 39.64
CA ASP A 601 6.98 1.59 40.51
C ASP A 601 7.44 3.06 40.57
N SER A 602 6.48 3.95 40.32
CA SER A 602 6.62 5.40 40.20
C SER A 602 7.47 6.02 41.31
N GLY A 603 8.67 6.48 40.96
CA GLY A 603 9.52 7.29 41.84
C GLY A 603 11.00 7.36 41.44
N THR A 604 11.50 6.38 40.69
CA THR A 604 12.88 6.37 40.18
C THR A 604 12.90 6.67 38.68
N PHE A 605 12.85 7.95 38.33
CA PHE A 605 13.43 8.38 37.07
C PHE A 605 14.94 8.08 37.19
N PHE A 606 15.44 7.10 36.45
CA PHE A 606 16.87 6.90 36.31
C PHE A 606 17.46 8.02 35.44
N GLU A 607 17.55 9.24 35.99
CA GLU A 607 18.40 10.28 35.40
C GLU A 607 19.89 9.92 35.49
N SER A 608 20.23 8.92 36.32
CA SER A 608 21.60 8.44 36.54
C SER A 608 21.72 6.91 36.46
N LEU A 609 22.89 6.45 36.01
CA LEU A 609 23.35 5.05 36.07
C LEU A 609 23.09 4.49 37.48
N SER A 610 22.28 3.43 37.57
CA SER A 610 21.95 2.79 38.85
C SER A 610 22.13 1.29 38.78
N ALA A 611 22.59 0.68 39.86
CA ALA A 611 22.72 -0.76 40.01
C ALA A 611 21.40 -1.54 39.84
N SER A 612 20.24 -0.86 39.94
CA SER A 612 18.91 -1.46 39.74
C SER A 612 18.56 -1.69 38.27
N GLN A 613 19.35 -1.13 37.34
CA GLN A 613 19.12 -1.31 35.90
C GLN A 613 19.59 -2.69 35.40
N PRO A 614 18.99 -3.22 34.32
CA PRO A 614 19.50 -4.40 33.65
C PRO A 614 20.95 -4.25 33.21
N ALA A 615 21.79 -5.27 33.45
CA ALA A 615 23.22 -5.24 33.16
C ALA A 615 23.56 -4.86 31.71
N THR A 616 22.75 -5.30 30.74
CA THR A 616 22.94 -5.02 29.31
C THR A 616 22.67 -3.56 28.97
N ALA A 617 21.72 -2.91 29.64
CA ALA A 617 21.43 -1.48 29.50
C ALA A 617 22.53 -0.63 30.14
N LEU A 618 23.00 -1.00 31.33
CA LEU A 618 24.11 -0.33 32.01
C LEU A 618 25.39 -0.39 31.17
N LEU A 619 25.71 -1.57 30.62
CA LEU A 619 26.85 -1.75 29.74
C LEU A 619 26.69 -0.95 28.43
N TYR A 620 25.47 -0.85 27.90
CA TYR A 620 25.18 -0.02 26.74
C TYR A 620 25.41 1.47 27.02
N GLN A 621 24.96 2.00 28.16
CA GLN A 621 25.20 3.39 28.55
C GLN A 621 26.70 3.70 28.68
N LEU A 622 27.48 2.82 29.33
CA LEU A 622 28.95 2.93 29.37
C LEU A 622 29.58 2.87 27.97
N TYR A 623 29.02 2.03 27.10
CA TYR A 623 29.43 1.94 25.70
C TYR A 623 29.16 3.23 24.92
N LEU A 624 28.14 4.02 25.27
CA LEU A 624 27.87 5.32 24.65
C LEU A 624 28.94 6.35 24.97
N GLU A 625 29.39 6.38 26.22
CA GLU A 625 30.45 7.28 26.70
C GLU A 625 31.84 6.89 26.18
N SER A 626 32.00 5.63 25.79
CA SER A 626 33.25 5.08 25.28
C SER A 626 33.54 5.46 23.81
N GLY A 627 34.84 5.52 23.48
CA GLY A 627 35.32 5.78 22.12
C GLY A 627 35.15 4.62 21.13
N ALA A 628 35.66 4.78 19.91
CA ALA A 628 35.48 3.79 18.81
C ALA A 628 36.09 2.41 19.11
N VAL A 629 37.12 2.36 19.95
CA VAL A 629 37.79 1.14 20.39
C VAL A 629 37.88 1.20 21.91
N VAL A 630 37.27 0.22 22.58
CA VAL A 630 37.10 0.17 24.02
C VAL A 630 37.98 -0.93 24.58
N ASN A 631 38.77 -0.64 25.61
CA ASN A 631 39.50 -1.65 26.36
C ASN A 631 38.51 -2.44 27.24
N ILE A 632 38.52 -3.77 27.14
CA ILE A 632 37.58 -4.63 27.88
C ILE A 632 37.77 -4.46 29.39
N TYR A 633 39.00 -4.31 29.85
CA TYR A 633 39.31 -4.21 31.28
C TYR A 633 38.79 -2.92 31.90
N ASP A 634 38.90 -1.80 31.17
CA ASP A 634 38.41 -0.51 31.65
C ASP A 634 36.88 -0.49 31.70
N LEU A 635 36.23 -1.11 30.69
CA LEU A 635 34.78 -1.29 30.65
C LEU A 635 34.27 -2.19 31.79
N TRP A 636 34.97 -3.28 32.08
CA TRP A 636 34.69 -4.17 33.21
C TRP A 636 34.79 -3.42 34.54
N LYS A 637 35.86 -2.64 34.74
CA LYS A 637 36.03 -1.86 35.96
C LYS A 637 34.91 -0.85 36.17
N ALA A 638 34.56 -0.09 35.13
CA ALA A 638 33.47 0.88 35.18
C ALA A 638 32.13 0.20 35.52
N PHE A 639 31.86 -0.96 34.90
CA PHE A 639 30.68 -1.77 35.17
C PHE A 639 30.64 -2.27 36.63
N TYR A 640 31.75 -2.81 37.14
CA TYR A 640 31.86 -3.30 38.51
C TYR A 640 31.66 -2.20 39.56
N THR A 641 32.19 -0.99 39.31
CA THR A 641 32.00 0.16 40.20
C THR A 641 30.53 0.54 40.34
N ILE A 642 29.75 0.51 39.25
CA ILE A 642 28.33 0.91 39.30
C ILE A 642 27.47 -0.15 39.98
N ILE A 643 27.75 -1.44 39.75
CA ILE A 643 26.99 -2.55 40.37
C ILE A 643 27.29 -2.69 41.87
N SER A 644 28.52 -2.40 42.29
CA SER A 644 28.92 -2.56 43.69
C SER A 644 28.35 -1.47 44.62
N GLY A 645 27.79 -0.38 44.07
CA GLY A 645 27.15 0.70 44.84
C GLY A 645 28.08 1.46 45.81
N GLU A 646 27.52 2.46 46.51
CA GLU A 646 28.19 3.16 47.63
C GLU A 646 28.07 2.37 48.96
N ASP A 647 27.09 1.48 49.08
CA ASP A 647 26.88 0.60 50.23
C ASP A 647 27.67 -0.70 50.03
N GLY A 648 28.95 -0.68 50.40
CA GLY A 648 29.93 -1.74 50.19
C GLY A 648 29.65 -3.07 50.91
N GLU A 649 28.58 -3.77 50.54
CA GLU A 649 28.50 -5.22 50.68
C GLU A 649 29.09 -5.86 49.42
N ASN A 650 30.26 -6.48 49.57
CA ASN A 650 31.06 -7.09 48.50
C ASN A 650 30.20 -7.98 47.57
N PHE A 651 29.69 -7.41 46.48
CA PHE A 651 29.09 -8.18 45.41
C PHE A 651 30.16 -9.11 44.85
N ASP A 652 29.88 -10.42 44.80
CA ASP A 652 30.87 -11.43 44.37
C ASP A 652 31.42 -11.06 42.99
N GLU A 653 32.72 -10.78 42.93
CA GLU A 653 33.42 -10.38 41.70
C GLU A 653 33.22 -11.41 40.59
N ARG A 654 33.17 -12.72 40.94
CA ARG A 654 32.94 -13.78 39.97
C ARG A 654 31.53 -13.74 39.39
N MET A 655 30.54 -13.44 40.24
CA MET A 655 29.16 -13.29 39.81
C MET A 655 29.00 -12.06 38.92
N ALA A 656 29.54 -10.91 39.32
CA ALA A 656 29.54 -9.71 38.49
C ALA A 656 30.24 -9.94 37.14
N LEU A 657 31.35 -10.67 37.12
CA LEU A 657 32.09 -10.98 35.91
C LEU A 657 31.28 -11.87 34.95
N SER A 658 30.52 -12.84 35.49
CA SER A 658 29.61 -13.66 34.70
C SER A 658 28.47 -12.85 34.07
N ILE A 659 27.92 -11.89 34.82
CA ILE A 659 26.87 -10.97 34.36
C ILE A 659 27.44 -10.04 33.28
N PHE A 660 28.65 -9.53 33.47
CA PHE A 660 29.35 -8.72 32.48
C PHE A 660 29.58 -9.49 31.17
N TYR A 661 30.10 -10.72 31.23
CA TYR A 661 30.31 -11.52 30.02
C TYR A 661 29.01 -11.84 29.30
N ARG A 662 27.93 -12.09 30.05
CA ARG A 662 26.59 -12.26 29.47
C ARG A 662 26.14 -10.98 28.74
N ALA A 663 26.22 -9.83 29.40
CA ALA A 663 25.85 -8.54 28.81
C ALA A 663 26.68 -8.20 27.56
N VAL A 664 28.00 -8.45 27.58
CA VAL A 664 28.88 -8.29 26.41
C VAL A 664 28.46 -9.24 25.27
N SER A 665 28.11 -10.49 25.59
CA SER A 665 27.63 -11.46 24.61
C SER A 665 26.30 -11.04 23.99
N GLU A 666 25.38 -10.49 24.78
CA GLU A 666 24.11 -9.94 24.31
C GLU A 666 24.33 -8.74 23.38
N LEU A 667 25.20 -7.78 23.74
CA LEU A 667 25.56 -6.65 22.86
C LEU A 667 26.25 -7.10 21.57
N LYS A 668 27.06 -8.16 21.62
CA LYS A 668 27.67 -8.76 20.44
C LYS A 668 26.62 -9.44 19.56
N MET A 669 25.65 -10.13 20.14
CA MET A 669 24.54 -10.76 19.41
C MET A 669 23.66 -9.72 18.72
N MET A 670 23.44 -8.56 19.37
CA MET A 670 22.74 -7.41 18.77
C MET A 670 23.57 -6.68 17.69
N GLY A 671 24.83 -7.06 17.46
CA GLY A 671 25.69 -6.46 16.45
C GLY A 671 26.27 -5.09 16.82
N MET A 672 26.18 -4.68 18.09
CA MET A 672 26.70 -3.39 18.54
C MET A 672 28.21 -3.41 18.72
N VAL A 673 28.75 -4.57 19.12
CA VAL A 673 30.16 -4.74 19.45
C VAL A 673 30.75 -5.92 18.68
N LYS A 674 32.00 -5.75 18.20
CA LYS A 674 32.80 -6.83 17.61
C LYS A 674 34.20 -6.85 18.21
N SER A 675 34.82 -8.02 18.30
CA SER A 675 36.23 -8.14 18.69
C SER A 675 37.12 -7.39 17.70
N SER A 676 37.98 -6.50 18.19
CA SER A 676 38.92 -5.78 17.35
C SER A 676 39.95 -6.75 16.75
N ARG A 677 40.17 -6.67 15.44
CA ARG A 677 41.29 -7.36 14.77
C ARG A 677 42.62 -6.61 14.90
N ARG A 678 42.58 -5.33 15.29
CA ARG A 678 43.75 -4.43 15.32
C ARG A 678 44.49 -4.42 16.66
N LYS A 679 43.77 -4.60 17.77
CA LYS A 679 44.32 -4.63 19.12
C LYS A 679 43.73 -5.82 19.88
N THR A 680 44.58 -6.60 20.53
CA THR A 680 44.16 -7.65 21.48
C THR A 680 43.44 -7.01 22.66
N ASP A 681 42.45 -7.70 23.22
CA ASP A 681 41.67 -7.27 24.40
C ASP A 681 40.85 -5.98 24.25
N HIS A 682 40.57 -5.59 23.00
CA HIS A 682 39.72 -4.44 22.69
C HIS A 682 38.45 -4.84 21.93
N LEU A 683 37.37 -4.13 22.26
CA LEU A 683 36.10 -4.18 21.57
C LEU A 683 36.01 -3.00 20.58
N ALA A 684 35.60 -3.30 19.36
CA ALA A 684 35.30 -2.30 18.34
C ALA A 684 33.79 -2.01 18.36
N LYS A 685 33.47 -0.72 18.45
CA LYS A 685 32.12 -0.16 18.36
C LYS A 685 31.65 -0.19 16.90
N LEU A 686 30.51 -0.83 16.62
CA LEU A 686 29.91 -0.90 15.28
C LEU A 686 28.71 0.03 15.12
N SER A 687 28.00 0.34 16.21
CA SER A 687 26.84 1.25 16.20
C SER A 687 27.14 2.53 16.96
N TRP A 688 26.70 3.67 16.42
CA TRP A 688 26.76 4.97 17.09
C TRP A 688 25.35 5.47 17.35
N ILE A 689 25.10 6.23 18.42
CA ILE A 689 23.81 6.92 18.57
C ILE A 689 23.65 7.89 17.41
N GLY A 690 22.52 7.79 16.71
CA GLY A 690 22.06 8.78 15.75
C GLY A 690 22.82 8.78 14.42
N LEU A 691 22.18 8.21 13.40
CA LEU A 691 21.89 8.96 12.18
C LEU A 691 20.39 9.24 12.19
#